data_AF-A0A7X9IYJ8-F1
#
_entry.id   AF-A0A7X9IYJ8-F1
#
_cell.length_a   1.000
_cell.length_b   1.000
_cell.length_c   1.000
_cell.angle_alpha   90.00
_cell.angle_beta   90.00
_cell.angle_gamma   90.00
#
_symmetry.space_group_name_H-M   'P 1'
#
loop_
_entity.id
_entity.type
_entity.pdbx_description
1 polymer ?
#
loop_
_entity_poly.entity_id
_entity_poly.type
_entity_poly.pdbx_seq_one_letter_code
_entity_poly.pdbx_strand_id
1 'polypeptide(L)'
;MTKRYLPAALLLACCACRPEAEDPRERCLAVRDKVRACLVEYCATSGDDVCRSVSTSERSLLVDDAGASCADLSGPAIDDLLASDCSLVVETMRESLSGKADAPCPPYLPWCSLSRAEGDGYEVRVLSYDWTHATLEVVLRDLRLEGVMQGGVEFERLSIPGDGTTTTVGAPAVPVVNLLVGAPPDASAAAVTGLRRFDVQTVENLLVQPYQPPGRETDAAPAFAFDAAAYARPDAWPDGEPRVDPVAVWRNYKAVRVQVQPVRYYPAQRRIEVARRLEVEVEFRLDGSNRDVIAEGESSFAAAYDEALVNYEALREMAGPTARDGDHVRYLAIVADPLADAIEPLLRLKEEQQIRTKRARLGEILPERSSDPNADAQKIKDYIRSVYEAEGIEYVLLVGEVEDLPMYRESVPDAWEPVVGDFWYACLAGDDLLPEVAVGRLVGRTPEEIAAQVAKIVAYETGDRFAAWRQKVLLVTHKQDAPKKYTQCAESIRTGAYAAPASFLTLYGHENHTNQELLDRIDQGVGIVNYRGHGSETAWTEWNDEDFAYGSLPSANGAMTPVVFSIACLTGRLEIAGETLAEAMIKRAEGGAVAFLGATAPSWTLPNHDYDRHLFRAILDRGIRPIGKLSNVAAVEMLTQWGFDRNAVENVKMYFWLGDPSLAVDVGLPPREPVPIGWCNTQHPQALVDRADVPAVDVFGQVWVEGLTEAPGQAPFVYVQIGYGPAGTSPVPVAGSDAPAAPWTWAGAHFHLDAGNNDEYLARILVHEPGEYSYAFRVSGDGGRTFTYCDIDGSDNGLSPDRLGRATIDPRPVMTVTSATLSWPATATTTAGAATGDLRATLALDRATFDERLVPFVRAQIGHGPEGTLPPESADWAWSEARFQSESDGTLTYAGRLTPAEPGTRRFAFRFSQDDGVTWVYADRDGSANGLALDQLGRLTVTPAP
;
A
#
# COMPACT_ATOMS: atom_id res chain seq x y z
N MET A 1 -7.48 -20.95 -0.11
CA MET A 1 -7.91 -22.27 -0.66
C MET A 1 -9.28 -22.18 -1.31
N THR A 2 -9.36 -22.27 -2.64
CA THR A 2 -10.52 -22.85 -3.37
C THR A 2 -10.06 -23.09 -4.81
N LYS A 3 -9.48 -24.28 -5.05
CA LYS A 3 -9.19 -24.76 -6.41
C LYS A 3 -10.54 -25.00 -7.10
N ARG A 4 -10.94 -24.12 -8.01
CA ARG A 4 -12.09 -24.38 -8.89
C ARG A 4 -11.69 -25.49 -9.86
N TYR A 5 -12.08 -26.72 -9.53
CA TYR A 5 -12.00 -27.84 -10.46
C TYR A 5 -12.94 -27.54 -11.64
N LEU A 6 -12.42 -27.59 -12.87
CA LEU A 6 -13.23 -27.54 -14.08
C LEU A 6 -14.28 -28.68 -13.99
N PRO A 7 -15.59 -28.41 -14.00
CA PRO A 7 -16.58 -29.47 -13.88
C PRO A 7 -16.66 -30.28 -15.18
N ALA A 8 -16.81 -31.59 -15.07
CA ALA A 8 -17.11 -32.53 -16.16
C ALA A 8 -18.32 -32.13 -17.02
N ALA A 9 -19.11 -31.14 -16.58
CA ALA A 9 -20.19 -30.51 -17.32
C ALA A 9 -19.73 -29.86 -18.64
N LEU A 10 -18.52 -29.27 -18.72
CA LEU A 10 -18.01 -28.65 -19.96
C LEU A 10 -17.78 -29.68 -21.08
N LEU A 11 -17.46 -30.92 -20.74
CA LEU A 11 -17.26 -32.04 -21.67
C LEU A 11 -18.58 -32.50 -22.33
N LEU A 12 -19.73 -32.18 -21.73
CA LEU A 12 -21.06 -32.60 -22.18
C LEU A 12 -21.94 -31.45 -22.72
N ALA A 13 -21.53 -30.18 -22.54
CA ALA A 13 -22.37 -29.00 -22.78
C ALA A 13 -22.17 -28.29 -24.14
N CYS A 14 -21.26 -28.74 -25.02
CA CYS A 14 -21.03 -28.05 -26.28
C CYS A 14 -22.05 -28.45 -27.36
N CYS A 15 -22.87 -27.51 -27.87
CA CYS A 15 -23.56 -27.61 -29.16
C CYS A 15 -24.20 -26.28 -29.63
N ALA A 16 -23.51 -25.53 -30.50
CA ALA A 16 -24.12 -24.60 -31.47
C ALA A 16 -23.16 -24.35 -32.65
N CYS A 17 -23.50 -24.74 -33.89
CA CYS A 17 -22.72 -24.42 -35.10
C CYS A 17 -23.62 -24.01 -36.28
N ARG A 18 -23.10 -23.12 -37.15
CA ARG A 18 -23.76 -22.56 -38.36
C ARG A 18 -23.81 -23.56 -39.53
N PRO A 19 -24.69 -23.35 -40.53
CA PRO A 19 -25.12 -24.39 -41.46
C PRO A 19 -24.34 -24.36 -42.78
N GLU A 20 -23.45 -25.31 -43.01
CA GLU A 20 -23.06 -25.73 -44.36
C GLU A 20 -22.90 -27.26 -44.43
N ALA A 21 -23.87 -27.89 -45.11
CA ALA A 21 -23.95 -29.29 -45.57
C ALA A 21 -23.70 -30.45 -44.57
N GLU A 22 -24.77 -31.23 -44.32
CA GLU A 22 -24.97 -32.28 -43.28
C GLU A 22 -25.17 -31.72 -41.86
N ASP A 23 -26.26 -32.12 -41.18
CA ASP A 23 -26.71 -31.52 -39.91
C ASP A 23 -25.64 -31.71 -38.80
N PRO A 24 -24.87 -30.68 -38.44
CA PRO A 24 -23.79 -30.78 -37.45
C PRO A 24 -24.31 -31.16 -36.06
N ARG A 25 -25.61 -30.89 -35.82
CA ARG A 25 -26.28 -31.22 -34.56
C ARG A 25 -26.40 -32.72 -34.37
N GLU A 26 -26.69 -33.49 -35.42
CA GLU A 26 -26.91 -34.94 -35.33
C GLU A 26 -25.62 -35.69 -34.99
N ARG A 27 -24.50 -35.28 -35.59
CA ARG A 27 -23.18 -35.88 -35.33
C ARG A 27 -22.63 -35.51 -33.95
N CYS A 28 -22.84 -34.28 -33.47
CA CYS A 28 -22.46 -33.90 -32.12
C CYS A 28 -23.30 -34.63 -31.05
N LEU A 29 -24.60 -34.82 -31.30
CA LEU A 29 -25.46 -35.63 -30.45
C LEU A 29 -25.00 -37.09 -30.40
N ALA A 30 -24.59 -37.66 -31.53
CA ALA A 30 -24.04 -39.02 -31.59
C ALA A 30 -22.75 -39.18 -30.76
N VAL A 31 -21.85 -38.19 -30.80
CA VAL A 31 -20.63 -38.15 -29.99
C VAL A 31 -20.95 -38.11 -28.50
N ARG A 32 -21.84 -37.19 -28.09
CA ARG A 32 -22.28 -37.07 -26.70
C ARG A 32 -22.89 -38.37 -26.19
N ASP A 33 -23.75 -38.99 -26.98
CA ASP A 33 -24.45 -40.22 -26.60
C ASP A 33 -23.48 -41.41 -26.51
N LYS A 34 -22.46 -41.47 -27.37
CA LYS A 34 -21.37 -42.46 -27.31
C LYS A 34 -20.54 -42.32 -26.04
N VAL A 35 -20.08 -41.11 -25.70
CA VAL A 35 -19.29 -40.84 -24.49
C VAL A 35 -20.11 -41.20 -23.25
N ARG A 36 -21.39 -40.81 -23.22
CA ARG A 36 -22.29 -41.14 -22.13
C ARG A 36 -22.45 -42.66 -21.95
N ALA A 37 -22.67 -43.39 -23.05
CA ALA A 37 -22.81 -44.84 -23.00
C ALA A 37 -21.55 -45.51 -22.44
N CYS A 38 -20.36 -45.08 -22.88
CA CYS A 38 -19.08 -45.60 -22.40
C CYS A 38 -18.87 -45.36 -20.90
N LEU A 39 -19.22 -44.18 -20.40
CA LEU A 39 -19.10 -43.86 -18.97
C LEU A 39 -20.09 -44.61 -18.10
N VAL A 40 -21.33 -44.78 -18.57
CA VAL A 40 -22.35 -45.58 -17.86
C VAL A 40 -21.91 -47.04 -17.76
N GLU A 41 -21.40 -47.62 -18.85
CA GLU A 41 -20.88 -48.99 -18.87
C GLU A 41 -19.68 -49.15 -17.92
N TYR A 42 -18.73 -48.22 -17.97
CA TYR A 42 -17.56 -48.24 -17.11
C TYR A 42 -17.91 -48.08 -15.61
N CYS A 43 -18.71 -47.07 -15.28
CA CYS A 43 -19.08 -46.76 -13.89
C CYS A 43 -20.09 -47.74 -13.29
N ALA A 44 -20.70 -48.63 -14.09
CA ALA A 44 -21.44 -49.77 -13.56
C ALA A 44 -20.52 -50.78 -12.84
N THR A 45 -19.21 -50.74 -13.07
CA THR A 45 -18.23 -51.72 -12.52
C THR A 45 -17.04 -51.09 -11.79
N SER A 46 -16.89 -49.75 -11.84
CA SER A 46 -15.76 -49.00 -11.27
C SER A 46 -16.23 -47.85 -10.36
N GLY A 47 -15.46 -47.55 -9.30
CA GLY A 47 -15.74 -46.49 -8.31
C GLY A 47 -14.62 -45.45 -8.16
N ASP A 48 -13.80 -45.26 -9.19
CA ASP A 48 -12.67 -44.34 -9.19
C ASP A 48 -13.11 -42.87 -9.34
N ASP A 49 -12.12 -41.96 -9.39
CA ASP A 49 -12.37 -40.52 -9.43
C ASP A 49 -13.19 -40.09 -10.67
N VAL A 50 -13.06 -40.83 -11.79
CA VAL A 50 -13.85 -40.65 -13.01
C VAL A 50 -15.34 -40.84 -12.74
N CYS A 51 -15.70 -41.91 -12.02
CA CYS A 51 -17.10 -42.18 -11.70
C CYS A 51 -17.64 -41.26 -10.60
N ARG A 52 -16.79 -40.84 -9.66
CA ARG A 52 -17.16 -39.83 -8.66
C ARG A 52 -17.46 -38.47 -9.31
N SER A 53 -16.65 -38.01 -10.28
CA SER A 53 -16.90 -36.75 -11.00
C SER A 53 -18.14 -36.79 -11.89
N VAL A 54 -18.48 -37.97 -12.45
CA VAL A 54 -19.71 -38.15 -13.23
C VAL A 54 -20.95 -38.12 -12.32
N SER A 55 -20.90 -38.77 -11.15
CA SER A 55 -22.03 -38.84 -10.20
C SER A 55 -22.40 -37.51 -9.52
N THR A 56 -21.43 -36.62 -9.29
CA THR A 56 -21.68 -35.27 -8.74
C THR A 56 -22.31 -34.32 -9.75
N SER A 57 -22.17 -34.62 -11.05
CA SER A 57 -22.72 -33.80 -12.15
C SER A 57 -24.19 -34.09 -12.49
N GLU A 58 -24.78 -35.19 -11.98
CA GLU A 58 -26.17 -35.54 -12.29
C GLU A 58 -27.22 -34.54 -11.77
N ARG A 59 -26.86 -33.66 -10.83
CA ARG A 59 -27.74 -32.55 -10.38
C ARG A 59 -27.76 -31.35 -11.34
N SER A 60 -26.85 -31.26 -12.32
CA SER A 60 -26.74 -30.10 -13.23
C SER A 60 -27.06 -30.41 -14.69
N LEU A 61 -27.42 -31.64 -15.04
CA LEU A 61 -27.65 -32.06 -16.43
C LEU A 61 -29.00 -31.62 -17.05
N LEU A 62 -29.74 -30.70 -16.41
CA LEU A 62 -31.10 -30.29 -16.81
C LEU A 62 -31.27 -28.80 -17.10
N VAL A 63 -30.19 -28.05 -17.31
CA VAL A 63 -30.29 -26.67 -17.82
C VAL A 63 -29.59 -26.60 -19.17
N ASP A 64 -30.39 -26.41 -20.22
CA ASP A 64 -29.96 -25.92 -21.54
C ASP A 64 -29.31 -24.53 -21.36
N ASP A 65 -28.02 -24.49 -21.00
CA ASP A 65 -27.23 -23.27 -21.20
C ASP A 65 -26.75 -23.25 -22.66
N ALA A 66 -27.56 -22.58 -23.47
CA ALA A 66 -27.24 -22.23 -24.84
C ALA A 66 -26.01 -21.28 -24.86
N GLY A 67 -24.79 -21.85 -24.89
CA GLY A 67 -23.58 -21.02 -24.89
C GLY A 67 -22.28 -21.68 -25.36
N ALA A 68 -22.09 -22.98 -25.21
CA ALA A 68 -20.83 -23.62 -25.62
C ALA A 68 -20.93 -24.17 -27.06
N SER A 69 -20.11 -23.67 -27.99
CA SER A 69 -20.11 -24.09 -29.39
C SER A 69 -19.11 -25.24 -29.63
N CYS A 70 -19.47 -26.24 -30.45
CA CYS A 70 -18.55 -27.26 -30.97
C CYS A 70 -17.66 -26.72 -32.11
N ALA A 71 -17.43 -25.41 -32.18
CA ALA A 71 -16.75 -24.77 -33.31
C ALA A 71 -15.31 -25.27 -33.54
N ASP A 72 -14.72 -25.94 -32.56
CA ASP A 72 -13.31 -26.36 -32.56
C ASP A 72 -13.09 -27.87 -32.87
N LEU A 73 -14.16 -28.66 -33.11
CA LEU A 73 -14.01 -30.07 -33.51
C LEU A 73 -14.06 -30.21 -35.03
N SER A 74 -12.97 -30.73 -35.62
CA SER A 74 -12.94 -31.06 -37.04
C SER A 74 -13.82 -32.29 -37.33
N GLY A 75 -14.42 -32.34 -38.53
CA GLY A 75 -15.20 -33.51 -38.97
C GLY A 75 -14.48 -34.87 -38.80
N PRO A 76 -13.17 -34.98 -39.11
CA PRO A 76 -12.38 -36.18 -38.85
C PRO A 76 -12.26 -36.55 -37.36
N ALA A 77 -12.13 -35.57 -36.46
CA ALA A 77 -12.06 -35.82 -35.01
C ALA A 77 -13.38 -36.39 -34.47
N ILE A 78 -14.51 -35.95 -35.02
CA ILE A 78 -15.84 -36.50 -34.73
C ILE A 78 -15.94 -37.96 -35.19
N ASP A 79 -15.45 -38.26 -36.40
CA ASP A 79 -15.47 -39.63 -36.95
C ASP A 79 -14.58 -40.59 -36.16
N ASP A 80 -13.39 -40.15 -35.76
CA ASP A 80 -12.46 -40.93 -34.95
C ASP A 80 -13.01 -41.22 -33.54
N LEU A 81 -13.68 -40.25 -32.92
CA LEU A 81 -14.28 -40.45 -31.60
C LEU A 81 -15.49 -41.39 -31.65
N LEU A 82 -16.31 -41.29 -32.70
CA LEU A 82 -17.41 -42.23 -32.94
C LEU A 82 -16.90 -43.66 -33.21
N ALA A 83 -15.72 -43.78 -33.83
CA ALA A 83 -15.05 -45.06 -34.09
C ALA A 83 -14.27 -45.62 -32.89
N SER A 84 -14.04 -44.84 -31.83
CA SER A 84 -13.24 -45.23 -30.66
C SER A 84 -13.94 -46.24 -29.75
N ASP A 85 -13.15 -47.09 -29.09
CA ASP A 85 -13.63 -48.01 -28.05
C ASP A 85 -13.84 -47.30 -26.71
N CYS A 86 -14.69 -47.87 -25.84
CA CYS A 86 -15.04 -47.25 -24.57
C CYS A 86 -13.89 -47.25 -23.55
N SER A 87 -12.95 -48.20 -23.65
CA SER A 87 -11.75 -48.21 -22.82
C SER A 87 -10.88 -46.97 -23.05
N LEU A 88 -10.67 -46.60 -24.31
CA LEU A 88 -9.89 -45.44 -24.71
C LEU A 88 -10.57 -44.13 -24.29
N VAL A 89 -11.90 -44.04 -24.41
CA VAL A 89 -12.68 -42.89 -23.93
C VAL A 89 -12.52 -42.68 -22.42
N VAL A 90 -12.58 -43.77 -21.65
CA VAL A 90 -12.45 -43.73 -20.17
C VAL A 90 -11.03 -43.44 -19.73
N GLU A 91 -10.03 -44.05 -20.38
CA GLU A 91 -8.61 -43.83 -20.08
C GLU A 91 -8.25 -42.36 -20.30
N THR A 92 -8.71 -41.77 -21.39
CA THR A 92 -8.50 -40.35 -21.70
C THR A 92 -9.14 -39.42 -20.67
N MET A 93 -10.34 -39.76 -20.16
CA MET A 93 -10.95 -39.01 -19.05
C MET A 93 -10.18 -39.16 -17.74
N ARG A 94 -9.66 -40.35 -17.45
CA ARG A 94 -8.86 -40.60 -16.26
C ARG A 94 -7.57 -39.79 -16.29
N GLU A 95 -6.91 -39.71 -17.44
CA GLU A 95 -5.70 -38.90 -17.65
C GLU A 95 -5.98 -37.41 -17.44
N SER A 96 -7.06 -36.90 -18.03
CA SER A 96 -7.49 -35.50 -17.87
C SER A 96 -7.80 -35.12 -16.42
N LEU A 97 -8.42 -36.03 -15.64
CA LEU A 97 -8.76 -35.81 -14.24
C LEU A 97 -7.58 -36.00 -13.27
N SER A 98 -6.55 -36.75 -13.68
CA SER A 98 -5.36 -36.99 -12.86
C SER A 98 -4.42 -35.79 -12.75
N GLY A 99 -4.63 -34.76 -13.57
CA GLY A 99 -3.77 -33.57 -13.63
C GLY A 99 -2.34 -33.85 -14.12
N LYS A 100 -2.04 -35.09 -14.53
CA LYS A 100 -0.77 -35.48 -15.14
C LYS A 100 -0.87 -35.31 -16.65
N ALA A 101 -0.26 -34.25 -17.17
CA ALA A 101 -0.23 -33.93 -18.59
C ALA A 101 0.81 -34.76 -19.40
N ASP A 102 1.17 -35.96 -18.93
CA ASP A 102 2.35 -36.69 -19.41
C ASP A 102 2.06 -37.68 -20.56
N ALA A 103 0.82 -37.74 -21.08
CA ALA A 103 0.46 -38.54 -22.26
C ALA A 103 0.31 -37.65 -23.51
N PRO A 104 0.82 -38.05 -24.70
CA PRO A 104 0.61 -37.30 -25.93
C PRO A 104 -0.90 -37.20 -26.21
N CYS A 105 -1.41 -35.97 -26.36
CA CYS A 105 -2.82 -35.71 -26.65
C CYS A 105 -3.27 -36.56 -27.85
N PRO A 106 -4.37 -37.32 -27.74
CA PRO A 106 -4.89 -38.07 -28.87
C PRO A 106 -5.25 -37.11 -30.02
N PRO A 107 -4.97 -37.45 -31.29
CA PRO A 107 -5.14 -36.57 -32.43
C PRO A 107 -6.59 -36.09 -32.67
N TYR A 108 -7.57 -36.71 -32.00
CA TYR A 108 -9.00 -36.39 -32.09
C TYR A 108 -9.52 -35.53 -30.91
N LEU A 109 -8.66 -35.11 -29.96
CA LEU A 109 -9.02 -34.21 -28.85
C LEU A 109 -8.16 -32.94 -28.88
N PRO A 110 -8.43 -32.00 -29.81
CA PRO A 110 -7.65 -30.78 -29.95
C PRO A 110 -7.73 -29.87 -28.71
N TRP A 111 -8.70 -30.07 -27.81
CA TRP A 111 -8.83 -29.30 -26.58
C TRP A 111 -8.06 -29.86 -25.38
N CYS A 112 -7.44 -31.04 -25.49
CA CYS A 112 -6.45 -31.47 -24.50
C CYS A 112 -5.17 -30.60 -24.57
N SER A 113 -4.93 -29.97 -25.72
CA SER A 113 -4.03 -28.81 -25.88
C SER A 113 -4.70 -27.44 -25.69
N LEU A 114 -6.04 -27.39 -25.53
CA LEU A 114 -6.84 -26.18 -25.30
C LEU A 114 -7.52 -26.20 -23.93
N SER A 115 -6.95 -26.86 -22.92
CA SER A 115 -6.98 -26.22 -21.62
C SER A 115 -6.20 -24.91 -21.81
N ARG A 116 -6.89 -23.86 -22.29
CA ARG A 116 -6.66 -22.52 -21.81
C ARG A 116 -6.53 -22.72 -20.32
N ALA A 117 -5.30 -22.71 -19.82
CA ALA A 117 -5.11 -22.44 -18.43
C ALA A 117 -5.85 -21.10 -18.24
N GLU A 118 -6.94 -21.12 -17.48
CA GLU A 118 -7.41 -19.88 -16.89
C GLU A 118 -6.21 -19.36 -16.09
N GLY A 119 -5.56 -18.32 -16.62
CA GLY A 119 -4.29 -17.81 -16.11
C GLY A 119 -3.44 -17.20 -17.24
N ASP A 120 -3.26 -15.88 -17.19
CA ASP A 120 -2.30 -15.16 -18.04
C ASP A 120 -0.87 -15.38 -17.53
N GLY A 121 0.11 -15.51 -18.43
CA GLY A 121 1.53 -15.54 -18.06
C GLY A 121 2.05 -16.91 -17.62
N TYR A 122 2.37 -17.05 -16.34
CA TYR A 122 2.94 -18.25 -15.75
C TYR A 122 2.41 -18.49 -14.32
N GLU A 123 2.56 -19.72 -13.83
CA GLU A 123 2.24 -20.10 -12.45
C GLU A 123 3.52 -20.62 -11.78
N VAL A 124 3.72 -20.26 -10.51
CA VAL A 124 4.82 -20.78 -9.69
C VAL A 124 4.24 -21.70 -8.62
N ARG A 125 4.87 -22.85 -8.42
CA ARG A 125 4.56 -23.77 -7.33
C ARG A 125 5.80 -24.02 -6.51
N VAL A 126 5.67 -23.86 -5.19
CA VAL A 126 6.72 -24.27 -4.25
C VAL A 126 6.63 -25.78 -4.07
N LEU A 127 7.64 -26.51 -4.53
CA LEU A 127 7.73 -27.97 -4.37
C LEU A 127 8.29 -28.35 -3.01
N SER A 128 9.31 -27.63 -2.56
CA SER A 128 9.91 -27.75 -1.22
C SER A 128 10.58 -26.45 -0.82
N TYR A 129 10.61 -26.18 0.49
CA TYR A 129 11.26 -25.03 1.08
C TYR A 129 11.81 -25.37 2.47
N ASP A 130 13.09 -25.13 2.69
CA ASP A 130 13.78 -25.26 3.98
C ASP A 130 14.83 -24.16 4.16
N TRP A 131 15.54 -24.18 5.29
CA TRP A 131 16.54 -23.17 5.67
C TRP A 131 17.70 -23.00 4.68
N THR A 132 17.93 -23.98 3.82
CA THR A 132 19.09 -24.03 2.91
C THR A 132 18.69 -24.16 1.46
N HIS A 133 17.46 -24.61 1.15
CA HIS A 133 17.03 -24.86 -0.21
C HIS A 133 15.57 -24.47 -0.45
N ALA A 134 15.29 -23.96 -1.66
CA ALA A 134 13.95 -23.86 -2.23
C ALA A 134 13.92 -24.58 -3.58
N THR A 135 12.85 -25.34 -3.85
CA THR A 135 12.60 -25.91 -5.18
C THR A 135 11.28 -25.36 -5.70
N LEU A 136 11.35 -24.68 -6.84
CA LEU A 136 10.23 -24.00 -7.48
C LEU A 136 9.93 -24.64 -8.83
N GLU A 137 8.67 -24.90 -9.12
CA GLU A 137 8.20 -25.26 -10.46
C GLU A 137 7.55 -24.02 -11.11
N VAL A 138 8.08 -23.58 -12.25
CA VAL A 138 7.50 -22.51 -13.06
C VAL A 138 6.80 -23.14 -14.25
N VAL A 139 5.48 -22.98 -14.34
CA VAL A 139 4.64 -23.51 -15.43
C VAL A 139 4.21 -22.35 -16.32
N LEU A 140 4.70 -22.33 -17.56
CA LEU A 140 4.37 -21.31 -18.54
C LEU A 140 2.96 -21.58 -19.11
N ARG A 141 2.02 -20.69 -18.80
CA ARG A 141 0.62 -20.79 -19.22
C ARG A 141 0.39 -20.13 -20.59
N ASP A 142 0.98 -18.96 -20.80
CA ASP A 142 0.82 -18.18 -22.02
C ASP A 142 2.16 -17.61 -22.53
N LEU A 143 2.35 -17.66 -23.84
CA LEU A 143 3.42 -17.00 -24.58
C LEU A 143 2.80 -16.39 -25.83
N ARG A 144 2.72 -15.06 -25.87
CA ARG A 144 2.09 -14.32 -26.95
C ARG A 144 3.11 -14.03 -28.05
N LEU A 145 2.68 -14.25 -29.29
CA LEU A 145 3.40 -13.91 -30.52
C LEU A 145 2.57 -12.85 -31.25
N GLU A 146 3.16 -11.69 -31.49
CA GLU A 146 2.54 -10.58 -32.21
C GLU A 146 3.44 -10.12 -33.36
N GLY A 147 2.94 -10.16 -34.59
CA GLY A 147 3.63 -9.60 -35.76
C GLY A 147 3.72 -8.07 -35.65
N VAL A 148 4.93 -7.52 -35.74
CA VAL A 148 5.20 -6.08 -35.61
C VAL A 148 6.11 -5.58 -36.71
N MET A 149 5.75 -4.43 -37.31
CA MET A 149 6.57 -3.76 -38.31
C MET A 149 7.50 -2.73 -37.63
N GLN A 150 8.81 -2.90 -37.77
CA GLN A 150 9.81 -1.95 -37.28
C GLN A 150 10.95 -1.77 -38.28
N GLY A 151 11.36 -0.52 -38.52
CA GLY A 151 12.41 -0.22 -39.52
C GLY A 151 12.08 -0.72 -40.94
N GLY A 152 10.80 -0.93 -41.27
CA GLY A 152 10.35 -1.52 -42.54
C GLY A 152 10.49 -3.04 -42.63
N VAL A 153 10.84 -3.73 -41.54
CA VAL A 153 10.95 -5.19 -41.45
C VAL A 153 9.85 -5.73 -40.54
N GLU A 154 9.29 -6.88 -40.89
CA GLU A 154 8.34 -7.63 -40.07
C GLU A 154 9.11 -8.49 -39.06
N PHE A 155 8.80 -8.30 -37.79
CA PHE A 155 9.35 -9.04 -36.67
C PHE A 155 8.23 -9.72 -35.87
N GLU A 156 8.59 -10.69 -35.05
CA GLU A 156 7.72 -11.34 -34.09
C GLU A 156 8.05 -10.84 -32.68
N ARG A 157 7.10 -10.17 -32.04
CA ARG A 157 7.21 -9.80 -30.63
C ARG A 157 6.79 -10.99 -29.79
N LEU A 158 7.69 -11.43 -28.93
CA LEU A 158 7.43 -12.44 -27.91
C LEU A 158 7.10 -11.74 -26.59
N SER A 159 6.05 -12.17 -25.90
CA SER A 159 5.74 -11.68 -24.55
C SER A 159 5.12 -12.75 -23.65
N ILE A 160 5.53 -12.74 -22.38
CA ILE A 160 4.85 -13.45 -21.30
C ILE A 160 4.05 -12.38 -20.55
N PRO A 161 2.72 -12.48 -20.47
CA PRO A 161 1.92 -11.52 -19.71
C PRO A 161 2.45 -11.33 -18.28
N GLY A 162 2.73 -10.09 -17.89
CA GLY A 162 3.18 -9.75 -16.54
C GLY A 162 4.68 -9.93 -16.26
N ASP A 163 5.51 -10.24 -17.26
CA ASP A 163 6.94 -10.48 -17.03
C ASP A 163 7.88 -9.62 -17.89
N GLY A 164 9.18 -9.74 -17.59
CA GLY A 164 10.26 -9.02 -18.24
C GLY A 164 10.73 -9.65 -19.55
N THR A 165 11.61 -8.92 -20.23
CA THR A 165 12.33 -9.36 -21.44
C THR A 165 13.81 -9.01 -21.28
N THR A 166 14.68 -9.65 -22.07
CA THR A 166 16.05 -9.17 -22.23
C THR A 166 16.07 -7.72 -22.72
N THR A 167 16.86 -6.85 -22.08
CA THR A 167 16.87 -5.39 -22.29
C THR A 167 18.10 -4.87 -23.04
N THR A 168 18.89 -5.74 -23.68
CA THR A 168 20.05 -5.31 -24.49
C THR A 168 19.59 -4.67 -25.80
N VAL A 169 19.78 -3.34 -25.92
CA VAL A 169 19.36 -2.56 -27.08
C VAL A 169 19.90 -3.13 -28.40
N GLY A 170 19.01 -3.35 -29.36
CA GLY A 170 19.31 -3.88 -30.68
C GLY A 170 19.40 -5.41 -30.76
N ALA A 171 19.58 -6.12 -29.64
CA ALA A 171 19.56 -7.58 -29.58
C ALA A 171 18.11 -8.12 -29.53
N PRO A 172 17.86 -9.40 -29.86
CA PRO A 172 16.50 -9.98 -29.77
C PRO A 172 15.89 -9.84 -28.38
N ALA A 173 14.66 -9.32 -28.29
CA ALA A 173 13.88 -9.21 -27.06
C ALA A 173 13.22 -10.56 -26.73
N VAL A 174 13.83 -11.33 -25.85
CA VAL A 174 13.35 -12.66 -25.44
C VAL A 174 12.76 -12.58 -24.04
N PRO A 175 11.52 -13.06 -23.82
CA PRO A 175 10.89 -13.06 -22.50
C PRO A 175 11.69 -13.88 -21.48
N VAL A 176 11.78 -13.34 -20.27
CA VAL A 176 12.36 -13.98 -19.09
C VAL A 176 11.30 -14.08 -18.01
N VAL A 177 11.53 -14.93 -17.01
CA VAL A 177 10.68 -14.99 -15.81
C VAL A 177 11.45 -14.52 -14.59
N ASN A 178 10.94 -13.52 -13.89
CA ASN A 178 11.55 -12.98 -12.68
C ASN A 178 10.70 -13.29 -11.46
N LEU A 179 11.28 -13.98 -10.47
CA LEU A 179 10.62 -14.40 -9.25
C LEU A 179 11.24 -13.66 -8.07
N LEU A 180 10.43 -13.12 -7.17
CA LEU A 180 10.92 -12.70 -5.85
C LEU A 180 10.68 -13.84 -4.86
N VAL A 181 11.78 -14.45 -4.39
CA VAL A 181 11.77 -15.61 -3.51
C VAL A 181 12.10 -15.14 -2.10
N GLY A 182 11.21 -15.40 -1.15
CA GLY A 182 11.48 -15.24 0.26
C GLY A 182 12.64 -16.13 0.70
N ALA A 183 13.63 -15.51 1.34
CA ALA A 183 14.82 -16.16 1.84
C ALA A 183 14.72 -16.38 3.36
N PRO A 184 15.34 -17.44 3.90
CA PRO A 184 15.39 -17.67 5.34
C PRO A 184 16.00 -16.47 6.10
N PRO A 185 15.59 -16.21 7.36
CA PRO A 185 16.06 -15.06 8.14
C PRO A 185 17.59 -14.91 8.22
N ASP A 186 18.34 -16.01 8.27
CA ASP A 186 19.81 -16.00 8.35
C ASP A 186 20.52 -16.03 7.00
N ALA A 187 19.78 -15.90 5.89
CA ALA A 187 20.35 -15.91 4.55
C ALA A 187 21.23 -14.65 4.33
N SER A 188 22.41 -14.89 3.77
CA SER A 188 23.41 -13.87 3.40
C SER A 188 23.70 -13.85 1.90
N ALA A 189 23.44 -14.96 1.21
CA ALA A 189 23.52 -15.07 -0.24
C ALA A 189 22.59 -16.18 -0.73
N ALA A 190 22.24 -16.13 -2.02
CA ALA A 190 21.53 -17.22 -2.69
C ALA A 190 22.17 -17.52 -4.05
N ALA A 191 21.99 -18.74 -4.54
CA ALA A 191 22.42 -19.16 -5.86
C ALA A 191 21.44 -20.17 -6.45
N VAL A 192 21.28 -20.20 -7.78
CA VAL A 192 20.57 -21.29 -8.44
C VAL A 192 21.56 -22.42 -8.69
N THR A 193 21.32 -23.58 -8.08
CA THR A 193 22.19 -24.78 -8.18
C THR A 193 21.67 -25.79 -9.19
N GLY A 194 20.39 -25.69 -9.57
CA GLY A 194 19.74 -26.57 -10.54
C GLY A 194 18.69 -25.85 -11.37
N LEU A 195 18.71 -26.06 -12.69
CA LEU A 195 17.65 -25.64 -13.60
C LEU A 195 17.34 -26.79 -14.57
N ARG A 196 16.14 -27.37 -14.46
CA ARG A 196 15.66 -28.43 -15.36
C ARG A 196 14.55 -27.88 -16.25
N ARG A 197 14.59 -28.22 -17.54
CA ARG A 197 13.60 -27.78 -18.54
C ARG A 197 12.81 -29.00 -19.01
N PHE A 198 11.49 -28.89 -18.97
CA PHE A 198 10.57 -29.92 -19.41
C PHE A 198 9.68 -29.39 -20.52
N ASP A 199 9.11 -30.32 -21.29
CA ASP A 199 8.09 -30.04 -22.29
C ASP A 199 8.53 -28.96 -23.29
N VAL A 200 9.77 -29.09 -23.76
CA VAL A 200 10.42 -28.10 -24.62
C VAL A 200 9.86 -28.20 -26.03
N GLN A 201 9.21 -27.14 -26.48
CA GLN A 201 8.68 -26.98 -27.82
C GLN A 201 9.62 -26.13 -28.67
N THR A 202 9.78 -26.48 -29.94
CA THR A 202 10.57 -25.70 -30.89
C THR A 202 9.65 -25.01 -31.88
N VAL A 203 9.89 -23.72 -32.13
CA VAL A 203 9.21 -22.96 -33.20
C VAL A 203 10.27 -22.35 -34.10
N GLU A 204 10.12 -22.54 -35.41
CA GLU A 204 11.08 -22.11 -36.43
C GLU A 204 10.53 -20.95 -37.27
N ASN A 205 11.41 -20.34 -38.07
CA ASN A 205 11.11 -19.24 -38.98
C ASN A 205 10.63 -17.96 -38.30
N LEU A 206 11.05 -17.72 -37.06
CA LEU A 206 10.74 -16.52 -36.30
C LEU A 206 11.90 -15.53 -36.36
N LEU A 207 11.63 -14.31 -36.81
CA LEU A 207 12.54 -13.18 -36.66
C LEU A 207 12.10 -12.37 -35.43
N VAL A 208 12.63 -12.72 -34.26
CA VAL A 208 12.26 -12.06 -33.00
C VAL A 208 12.57 -10.56 -33.07
N GLN A 209 11.70 -9.73 -32.51
CA GLN A 209 11.85 -8.28 -32.48
C GLN A 209 13.11 -7.85 -31.69
N PRO A 210 13.90 -6.87 -32.15
CA PRO A 210 15.00 -6.31 -31.35
C PRO A 210 14.46 -5.44 -30.21
N TYR A 211 15.07 -5.55 -29.03
CA TYR A 211 14.78 -4.65 -27.92
C TYR A 211 15.15 -3.21 -28.32
N GLN A 212 14.18 -2.31 -28.24
CA GLN A 212 14.37 -0.90 -28.61
C GLN A 212 14.76 -0.09 -27.38
N PRO A 213 15.58 0.96 -27.54
CA PRO A 213 15.83 1.87 -26.43
C PRO A 213 14.50 2.47 -25.94
N PRO A 214 14.26 2.53 -24.61
CA PRO A 214 13.02 3.09 -24.09
C PRO A 214 12.90 4.57 -24.46
N GLY A 215 11.68 5.01 -24.74
CA GLY A 215 11.39 6.43 -24.99
C GLY A 215 11.14 7.18 -23.68
N ARG A 216 11.75 8.36 -23.54
CA ARG A 216 11.29 9.36 -22.57
C ARG A 216 9.97 9.93 -23.04
N GLU A 217 9.10 10.33 -22.12
CA GLU A 217 7.79 10.87 -22.53
C GLU A 217 7.95 12.11 -23.42
N THR A 218 8.85 13.02 -23.06
CA THR A 218 9.02 14.32 -23.72
C THR A 218 9.72 14.25 -25.09
N ASP A 219 10.28 13.10 -25.45
CA ASP A 219 11.18 12.99 -26.58
C ASP A 219 10.48 12.39 -27.81
N ALA A 220 11.01 12.69 -29.00
CA ALA A 220 10.63 11.95 -30.20
C ALA A 220 10.96 10.46 -30.02
N ALA A 221 10.17 9.59 -30.66
CA ALA A 221 10.42 8.15 -30.63
C ALA A 221 11.89 7.85 -30.99
N PRO A 222 12.61 7.04 -30.18
CA PRO A 222 13.99 6.72 -30.46
C PRO A 222 14.19 6.10 -31.84
N ALA A 223 15.36 6.33 -32.43
CA ALA A 223 15.71 5.70 -33.70
C ALA A 223 15.72 4.17 -33.56
N PHE A 224 15.27 3.47 -34.61
CA PHE A 224 15.25 2.01 -34.65
C PHE A 224 16.66 1.44 -34.44
N ALA A 225 16.80 0.59 -33.43
CA ALA A 225 18.05 -0.08 -33.09
C ALA A 225 18.00 -1.55 -33.51
N PHE A 226 19.04 -2.00 -34.23
CA PHE A 226 19.20 -3.39 -34.67
C PHE A 226 20.69 -3.77 -34.62
N ASP A 227 21.03 -4.77 -33.81
CA ASP A 227 22.38 -5.30 -33.70
C ASP A 227 22.56 -6.50 -34.64
N ALA A 228 23.14 -6.27 -35.81
CA ALA A 228 23.37 -7.33 -36.79
C ALA A 228 24.28 -8.46 -36.27
N ALA A 229 25.19 -8.20 -35.33
CA ALA A 229 26.05 -9.23 -34.75
C ALA A 229 25.24 -10.13 -33.80
N ALA A 230 24.35 -9.54 -33.00
CA ALA A 230 23.44 -10.29 -32.13
C ALA A 230 22.48 -11.19 -32.93
N TYR A 231 22.09 -10.80 -34.15
CA TYR A 231 21.24 -11.63 -35.03
C TYR A 231 22.01 -12.65 -35.87
N ALA A 232 23.33 -12.51 -36.00
CA ALA A 232 24.19 -13.46 -36.71
C ALA A 232 24.74 -14.57 -35.82
N ARG A 233 24.52 -14.51 -34.51
CA ARG A 233 25.04 -15.50 -33.54
C ARG A 233 24.41 -16.89 -33.76
N PRO A 234 25.19 -17.98 -33.71
CA PRO A 234 24.69 -19.34 -33.86
C PRO A 234 24.13 -19.93 -32.56
N ASP A 235 24.50 -19.35 -31.41
CA ASP A 235 24.18 -19.88 -30.09
C ASP A 235 22.89 -19.27 -29.51
N ALA A 236 22.28 -19.99 -28.57
CA ALA A 236 21.06 -19.56 -27.88
C ALA A 236 21.26 -18.20 -27.19
N TRP A 237 20.20 -17.40 -27.19
CA TRP A 237 20.06 -16.12 -26.48
C TRP A 237 18.77 -16.13 -25.66
N PRO A 238 18.78 -15.63 -24.42
CA PRO A 238 19.96 -15.30 -23.62
C PRO A 238 20.84 -16.53 -23.34
N ASP A 239 22.16 -16.30 -23.23
CA ASP A 239 23.24 -17.29 -23.10
C ASP A 239 23.70 -17.59 -21.66
N GLY A 240 22.95 -17.12 -20.65
CA GLY A 240 23.37 -17.20 -19.25
C GLY A 240 22.77 -18.34 -18.42
N GLU A 241 23.44 -18.61 -17.29
CA GLU A 241 22.82 -19.23 -16.11
C GLU A 241 21.65 -18.34 -15.60
N PRO A 242 20.72 -18.90 -14.81
CA PRO A 242 19.76 -18.09 -14.06
C PRO A 242 20.48 -16.98 -13.30
N ARG A 243 19.93 -15.77 -13.34
CA ARG A 243 20.49 -14.64 -12.60
C ARG A 243 19.88 -14.59 -11.21
N VAL A 244 20.72 -14.47 -10.19
CA VAL A 244 20.31 -14.28 -8.80
C VAL A 244 20.91 -12.98 -8.31
N ASP A 245 20.07 -12.08 -7.81
CA ASP A 245 20.52 -10.83 -7.21
C ASP A 245 20.98 -11.02 -5.76
N PRO A 246 21.66 -10.05 -5.14
CA PRO A 246 21.96 -10.10 -3.71
C PRO A 246 20.70 -10.28 -2.87
N VAL A 247 20.85 -10.90 -1.69
CA VAL A 247 19.76 -11.00 -0.72
C VAL A 247 19.45 -9.60 -0.22
N ALA A 248 18.19 -9.19 -0.38
CA ALA A 248 17.64 -7.93 0.06
C ALA A 248 16.83 -8.12 1.35
N VAL A 249 16.66 -7.05 2.12
CA VAL A 249 15.81 -7.02 3.30
C VAL A 249 14.52 -6.30 2.92
N TRP A 250 13.38 -6.90 3.24
CA TRP A 250 12.08 -6.26 3.11
C TRP A 250 11.33 -6.37 4.41
N ARG A 251 11.65 -5.43 5.31
CA ARG A 251 11.07 -5.32 6.64
C ARG A 251 11.10 -6.63 7.45
N ASN A 252 10.02 -7.41 7.47
CA ASN A 252 9.91 -8.64 8.25
C ASN A 252 10.69 -9.82 7.64
N TYR A 253 10.98 -9.76 6.34
CA TYR A 253 11.51 -10.88 5.57
C TYR A 253 12.74 -10.50 4.77
N LYS A 254 13.57 -11.50 4.46
CA LYS A 254 14.58 -11.37 3.41
C LYS A 254 14.02 -11.90 2.10
N ALA A 255 14.46 -11.32 1.00
CA ALA A 255 14.02 -11.71 -0.33
C ALA A 255 15.19 -11.74 -1.31
N VAL A 256 15.07 -12.56 -2.36
CA VAL A 256 16.03 -12.61 -3.45
C VAL A 256 15.31 -12.72 -4.78
N ARG A 257 15.72 -11.90 -5.74
CA ARG A 257 15.20 -11.96 -7.11
C ARG A 257 15.94 -13.02 -7.91
N VAL A 258 15.19 -13.97 -8.45
CA VAL A 258 15.69 -15.07 -9.30
C VAL A 258 15.09 -14.93 -10.69
N GLN A 259 15.93 -14.73 -11.69
CA GLN A 259 15.54 -14.68 -13.10
C GLN A 259 15.87 -15.99 -13.81
N VAL A 260 14.87 -16.62 -14.42
CA VAL A 260 14.98 -17.83 -15.23
C VAL A 260 14.47 -17.59 -16.64
N GLN A 261 14.93 -18.38 -17.63
CA GLN A 261 14.63 -18.13 -19.05
C GLN A 261 13.86 -19.31 -19.66
N PRO A 262 12.52 -19.29 -19.69
CA PRO A 262 11.73 -20.36 -20.31
C PRO A 262 11.90 -20.39 -21.83
N VAL A 263 12.20 -19.25 -22.45
CA VAL A 263 12.43 -19.13 -23.90
C VAL A 263 13.92 -18.96 -24.19
N ARG A 264 14.41 -19.69 -25.19
CA ARG A 264 15.73 -19.49 -25.82
C ARG A 264 15.55 -19.23 -27.30
N TYR A 265 16.19 -18.20 -27.83
CA TYR A 265 16.19 -17.88 -29.25
C TYR A 265 17.55 -18.16 -29.88
N TYR A 266 17.56 -18.78 -31.04
CA TYR A 266 18.73 -19.09 -31.85
C TYR A 266 18.69 -18.17 -33.09
N PRO A 267 19.33 -16.98 -33.05
CA PRO A 267 19.04 -15.92 -34.01
C PRO A 267 19.46 -16.25 -35.44
N ALA A 268 20.64 -16.85 -35.64
CA ALA A 268 21.08 -17.24 -36.98
C ALA A 268 20.17 -18.30 -37.62
N GLN A 269 19.54 -19.14 -36.80
CA GLN A 269 18.62 -20.21 -37.20
C GLN A 269 17.16 -19.77 -37.22
N ARG A 270 16.83 -18.56 -36.72
CA ARG A 270 15.46 -18.03 -36.61
C ARG A 270 14.51 -19.00 -35.90
N ARG A 271 14.97 -19.55 -34.78
CA ARG A 271 14.30 -20.64 -34.06
C ARG A 271 14.25 -20.33 -32.57
N ILE A 272 13.11 -20.55 -31.92
CA ILE A 272 13.00 -20.55 -30.45
C ILE A 272 12.81 -21.96 -29.90
N GLU A 273 13.25 -22.15 -28.66
CA GLU A 273 12.91 -23.25 -27.78
C GLU A 273 12.14 -22.70 -26.58
N VAL A 274 10.97 -23.26 -26.29
CA VAL A 274 10.07 -22.84 -25.22
C VAL A 274 9.88 -24.00 -24.26
N ALA A 275 10.44 -23.89 -23.06
CA ALA A 275 10.15 -24.81 -21.97
C ALA A 275 8.78 -24.43 -21.37
N ARG A 276 7.80 -25.34 -21.46
CA ARG A 276 6.49 -25.12 -20.81
C ARG A 276 6.57 -25.27 -19.29
N ARG A 277 7.62 -25.92 -18.80
CA ARG A 277 7.85 -26.13 -17.38
C ARG A 277 9.32 -26.07 -17.05
N LEU A 278 9.66 -25.32 -16.00
CA LEU A 278 10.98 -25.24 -15.42
C LEU A 278 10.91 -25.73 -13.98
N GLU A 279 11.94 -26.46 -13.55
CA GLU A 279 12.20 -26.66 -12.13
C GLU A 279 13.50 -25.95 -11.76
N VAL A 280 13.43 -25.13 -10.73
CA VAL A 280 14.50 -24.24 -10.26
C VAL A 280 14.85 -24.61 -8.83
N GLU A 281 16.11 -24.94 -8.59
CA GLU A 281 16.66 -25.20 -7.26
C GLU A 281 17.49 -24.00 -6.82
N VAL A 282 17.10 -23.37 -5.71
CA VAL A 282 17.77 -22.23 -5.09
C VAL A 282 18.42 -22.69 -3.79
N GLU A 283 19.72 -22.48 -3.65
CA GLU A 283 20.48 -22.71 -2.42
C GLU A 283 20.68 -21.38 -1.68
N PHE A 284 20.45 -21.37 -0.36
CA PHE A 284 20.72 -20.25 0.54
C PHE A 284 21.98 -20.49 1.36
N ARG A 285 22.88 -19.50 1.39
CA ARG A 285 24.03 -19.48 2.28
C ARG A 285 23.70 -18.72 3.54
N LEU A 286 23.85 -19.37 4.69
CA LEU A 286 23.54 -18.81 5.99
C LEU A 286 24.78 -18.21 6.66
N ASP A 287 24.64 -17.05 7.28
CA ASP A 287 25.68 -16.46 8.13
C ASP A 287 25.36 -16.56 9.64
N GLY A 288 24.19 -17.10 9.97
CA GLY A 288 23.70 -17.26 11.35
C GLY A 288 23.29 -15.95 12.00
N SER A 289 23.08 -14.89 11.22
CA SER A 289 22.64 -13.60 11.71
C SER A 289 21.40 -13.08 10.98
N ASN A 290 20.31 -12.99 11.74
CA ASN A 290 19.08 -12.36 11.30
C ASN A 290 19.15 -10.83 11.44
N ARG A 291 20.12 -10.21 10.74
CA ARG A 291 20.33 -8.76 10.80
C ARG A 291 19.25 -8.03 10.00
N ASP A 292 18.94 -6.83 10.47
CA ASP A 292 18.17 -5.78 9.79
C ASP A 292 16.68 -6.07 9.52
N VAL A 293 16.17 -7.27 9.85
CA VAL A 293 14.72 -7.53 9.83
C VAL A 293 14.05 -7.08 11.13
N ILE A 294 12.77 -6.71 11.05
CA ILE A 294 11.94 -6.35 12.20
C ILE A 294 10.85 -7.39 12.42
N ALA A 295 10.59 -7.74 13.69
CA ALA A 295 9.56 -8.71 14.04
C ALA A 295 8.15 -8.13 14.14
N GLU A 296 7.98 -6.80 14.13
CA GLU A 296 6.71 -6.11 14.34
C GLU A 296 5.98 -5.74 13.03
N GLY A 297 4.64 -5.63 13.09
CA GLY A 297 3.81 -5.09 12.01
C GLY A 297 3.67 -5.98 10.77
N GLU A 298 3.96 -7.28 10.86
CA GLU A 298 3.85 -8.20 9.71
C GLU A 298 2.42 -8.28 9.15
N SER A 299 1.43 -8.29 10.06
CA SER A 299 0.00 -8.37 9.72
C SER A 299 -0.42 -7.28 8.73
N SER A 300 0.17 -6.10 8.85
CA SER A 300 -0.17 -4.93 8.03
C SER A 300 0.53 -4.92 6.67
N PHE A 301 1.50 -5.83 6.45
CA PHE A 301 2.21 -6.04 5.18
C PHE A 301 1.93 -7.41 4.56
N ALA A 302 1.19 -8.30 5.23
CA ALA A 302 0.91 -9.66 4.75
C ALA A 302 0.36 -9.72 3.31
N ALA A 303 -0.55 -8.82 2.93
CA ALA A 303 -1.08 -8.75 1.56
C ALA A 303 -0.03 -8.33 0.52
N ALA A 304 0.94 -7.50 0.92
CA ALA A 304 2.07 -7.13 0.07
C ALA A 304 3.04 -8.30 -0.11
N TYR A 305 3.31 -9.04 0.97
CA TYR A 305 4.16 -10.23 0.93
C TYR A 305 3.53 -11.35 0.10
N ASP A 306 2.23 -11.59 0.26
CA ASP A 306 1.48 -12.59 -0.50
C ASP A 306 1.43 -12.27 -2.01
N GLU A 307 1.43 -10.99 -2.36
CA GLU A 307 1.49 -10.56 -3.76
C GLU A 307 2.88 -10.81 -4.36
N ALA A 308 3.93 -10.31 -3.70
CA ALA A 308 5.25 -10.25 -4.31
C ALA A 308 6.09 -11.51 -4.10
N LEU A 309 5.99 -12.19 -2.95
CA LEU A 309 6.84 -13.35 -2.62
C LEU A 309 6.19 -14.67 -3.05
N VAL A 310 6.83 -15.38 -3.96
CA VAL A 310 6.29 -16.64 -4.53
C VAL A 310 6.13 -17.78 -3.52
N ASN A 311 6.75 -17.67 -2.34
CA ASN A 311 6.75 -18.66 -1.26
C ASN A 311 6.38 -18.06 0.10
N TYR A 312 5.61 -16.96 0.14
CA TYR A 312 5.27 -16.27 1.39
C TYR A 312 4.69 -17.19 2.47
N GLU A 313 3.73 -18.04 2.13
CA GLU A 313 3.09 -18.97 3.08
C GLU A 313 4.12 -19.87 3.78
N ALA A 314 5.00 -20.52 3.01
CA ALA A 314 6.05 -21.39 3.54
C ALA A 314 7.13 -20.60 4.31
N LEU A 315 7.43 -19.37 3.89
CA LEU A 315 8.36 -18.47 4.58
C LEU A 315 7.83 -18.07 5.96
N ARG A 316 6.56 -17.67 6.03
CA ARG A 316 5.88 -17.27 7.26
C ARG A 316 5.82 -18.42 8.27
N GLU A 317 5.50 -19.63 7.80
CA GLU A 317 5.53 -20.84 8.64
C GLU A 317 6.93 -21.12 9.22
N MET A 318 7.99 -20.90 8.43
CA MET A 318 9.38 -21.10 8.84
C MET A 318 9.85 -20.03 9.85
N ALA A 319 9.56 -18.76 9.58
CA ALA A 319 9.98 -17.65 10.43
C ALA A 319 9.31 -17.71 11.82
N GLY A 320 8.14 -18.33 11.90
CA GLY A 320 7.34 -18.42 13.12
C GLY A 320 6.51 -17.15 13.35
N PRO A 321 5.63 -17.16 14.38
CA PRO A 321 4.81 -15.99 14.67
C PRO A 321 5.68 -14.80 15.04
N THR A 322 5.46 -13.70 14.32
CA THR A 322 5.92 -12.36 14.68
C THR A 322 5.30 -11.94 16.01
N ALA A 323 5.98 -11.06 16.75
CA ALA A 323 5.49 -10.61 18.06
C ALA A 323 4.08 -10.03 17.91
N ARG A 324 3.23 -10.24 18.92
CA ARG A 324 1.88 -9.65 18.95
C ARG A 324 2.04 -8.14 18.86
N ASP A 325 1.39 -7.53 17.86
CA ASP A 325 1.13 -6.10 17.71
C ASP A 325 0.95 -5.46 19.10
N GLY A 326 2.03 -4.90 19.62
CA GLY A 326 2.13 -4.25 20.92
C GLY A 326 1.72 -2.79 20.83
N ASP A 327 1.82 -2.10 21.96
CA ASP A 327 1.59 -0.65 22.03
C ASP A 327 2.85 0.12 21.59
N HIS A 328 3.21 -0.01 20.32
CA HIS A 328 4.36 0.67 19.70
C HIS A 328 3.91 1.68 18.65
N VAL A 329 4.75 2.69 18.42
CA VAL A 329 4.49 3.74 17.43
C VAL A 329 4.49 3.12 16.03
N ARG A 330 3.41 3.32 15.27
CA ARG A 330 3.28 2.88 13.87
C ARG A 330 3.39 4.03 12.88
N TYR A 331 3.13 5.26 13.32
CA TYR A 331 3.06 6.44 12.46
C TYR A 331 3.97 7.56 12.97
N LEU A 332 5.02 7.88 12.22
CA LEU A 332 5.93 8.98 12.53
C LEU A 332 5.61 10.21 11.67
N ALA A 333 5.24 11.33 12.31
CA ALA A 333 5.13 12.62 11.65
C ALA A 333 6.36 13.49 11.94
N ILE A 334 7.13 13.84 10.91
CA ILE A 334 8.25 14.79 11.00
C ILE A 334 7.78 16.13 10.44
N VAL A 335 7.77 17.16 11.30
CA VAL A 335 7.06 18.41 11.02
C VAL A 335 7.97 19.62 11.18
N ALA A 336 7.96 20.52 10.20
CA ALA A 336 8.57 21.83 10.36
C ALA A 336 7.94 22.56 11.56
N ASP A 337 8.77 23.09 12.46
CA ASP A 337 8.33 23.56 13.78
C ASP A 337 7.11 24.51 13.78
N PRO A 338 6.98 25.48 12.85
CA PRO A 338 5.82 26.37 12.80
C PRO A 338 4.49 25.67 12.45
N LEU A 339 4.54 24.47 11.86
CA LEU A 339 3.39 23.74 11.33
C LEU A 339 2.89 22.64 12.28
N ALA A 340 3.59 22.41 13.40
CA ALA A 340 3.40 21.24 14.25
C ALA A 340 1.99 21.10 14.84
N ASP A 341 1.30 22.21 15.10
CA ASP A 341 -0.03 22.20 15.71
C ASP A 341 -1.13 21.96 14.65
N ALA A 342 -0.86 22.28 13.38
CA ALA A 342 -1.82 22.14 12.29
C ALA A 342 -2.16 20.67 11.98
N ILE A 343 -1.30 19.73 12.37
CA ILE A 343 -1.49 18.29 12.14
C ILE A 343 -2.16 17.55 13.29
N GLU A 344 -2.41 18.22 14.41
CA GLU A 344 -3.00 17.61 15.60
C GLU A 344 -4.32 16.86 15.31
N PRO A 345 -5.28 17.40 14.51
CA PRO A 345 -6.50 16.66 14.17
C PRO A 345 -6.24 15.35 13.42
N LEU A 346 -5.20 15.32 12.57
CA LEU A 346 -4.82 14.10 11.86
C LEU A 346 -4.24 13.07 12.82
N LEU A 347 -3.31 13.48 13.69
CA LEU A 347 -2.71 12.56 14.66
C LEU A 347 -3.77 11.94 15.58
N ARG A 348 -4.74 12.74 16.06
CA ARG A 348 -5.88 12.23 16.85
C ARG A 348 -6.69 11.20 16.09
N LEU A 349 -7.02 11.47 14.84
CA LEU A 349 -7.73 10.50 14.01
C LEU A 349 -6.94 9.18 13.89
N LYS A 350 -5.62 9.23 13.76
CA LYS A 350 -4.79 8.02 13.73
C LYS A 350 -4.81 7.27 15.06
N GLU A 351 -4.72 7.95 16.18
CA GLU A 351 -4.88 7.34 17.51
C GLU A 351 -6.28 6.71 17.70
N GLU A 352 -7.33 7.38 17.24
CA GLU A 352 -8.71 6.85 17.22
C GLU A 352 -8.81 5.60 16.32
N GLN A 353 -8.08 5.56 15.21
CA GLN A 353 -7.93 4.40 14.33
C GLN A 353 -6.96 3.35 14.89
N GLN A 354 -6.48 3.51 16.12
CA GLN A 354 -5.54 2.61 16.81
C GLN A 354 -4.17 2.51 16.11
N ILE A 355 -3.80 3.54 15.34
CA ILE A 355 -2.47 3.72 14.76
C ILE A 355 -1.71 4.69 15.67
N ARG A 356 -0.91 4.13 16.58
CA ARG A 356 -0.08 4.91 17.51
C ARG A 356 0.85 5.85 16.76
N THR A 357 0.87 7.11 17.16
CA THR A 357 1.58 8.19 16.49
C THR A 357 2.74 8.72 17.31
N LYS A 358 3.74 9.27 16.61
CA LYS A 358 4.82 10.07 17.19
C LYS A 358 5.01 11.30 16.32
N ARG A 359 5.02 12.48 16.95
CA ARG A 359 5.36 13.74 16.30
C ARG A 359 6.80 14.12 16.65
N ALA A 360 7.62 14.35 15.63
CA ALA A 360 8.98 14.87 15.77
C ALA A 360 9.07 16.27 15.13
N ARG A 361 9.63 17.24 15.86
CA ARG A 361 9.84 18.59 15.33
C ARG A 361 11.15 18.63 14.57
N LEU A 362 11.15 19.27 13.41
CA LEU A 362 12.30 19.30 12.52
C LEU A 362 13.52 19.97 13.17
N GLY A 363 13.35 20.98 14.00
CA GLY A 363 14.44 21.62 14.75
C GLY A 363 15.13 20.71 15.76
N GLU A 364 14.51 19.58 16.15
CA GLU A 364 15.12 18.56 17.01
C GLU A 364 16.03 17.62 16.22
N ILE A 365 15.68 17.35 14.95
CA ILE A 365 16.45 16.49 14.05
C ILE A 365 17.57 17.30 13.36
N LEU A 366 17.26 18.53 12.96
CA LEU A 366 18.12 19.44 12.22
C LEU A 366 18.31 20.76 13.00
N PRO A 367 19.04 20.74 14.13
CA PRO A 367 19.29 21.96 14.93
C PRO A 367 20.11 23.00 14.16
N GLU A 368 20.92 22.56 13.20
CA GLU A 368 21.66 23.38 12.26
C GLU A 368 21.47 22.84 10.84
N ARG A 369 21.11 23.75 9.92
CA ARG A 369 20.94 23.46 8.49
C ARG A 369 22.29 23.27 7.81
N SER A 370 22.40 22.22 7.01
CA SER A 370 23.51 22.04 6.09
C SER A 370 23.33 22.92 4.85
N SER A 371 24.44 23.35 4.25
CA SER A 371 24.42 23.92 2.90
C SER A 371 24.25 22.85 1.80
N ASP A 372 24.45 21.58 2.15
CA ASP A 372 24.19 20.41 1.30
C ASP A 372 22.86 19.76 1.73
N PRO A 373 21.80 19.86 0.90
CA PRO A 373 20.50 19.25 1.18
C PRO A 373 20.56 17.73 1.41
N ASN A 374 21.48 17.02 0.77
CA ASN A 374 21.61 15.57 0.95
C ASN A 374 22.14 15.21 2.34
N ALA A 375 22.97 16.07 2.94
CA ALA A 375 23.44 15.85 4.31
C ALA A 375 22.31 16.02 5.34
N ASP A 376 21.39 16.95 5.12
CA ASP A 376 20.21 17.11 5.97
C ASP A 376 19.18 15.99 5.71
N ALA A 377 18.99 15.58 4.46
CA ALA A 377 18.19 14.40 4.13
C ALA A 377 18.74 13.14 4.82
N GLN A 378 20.07 12.96 4.86
CA GLN A 378 20.67 11.83 5.57
C GLN A 378 20.34 11.84 7.06
N LYS A 379 20.45 12.99 7.74
CA LYS A 379 20.08 13.09 9.17
C LYS A 379 18.60 12.76 9.40
N ILE A 380 17.71 13.19 8.50
CA ILE A 380 16.28 12.83 8.55
C ILE A 380 16.11 11.31 8.41
N LYS A 381 16.77 10.69 7.42
CA LYS A 381 16.72 9.24 7.21
C LYS A 381 17.29 8.46 8.40
N ASP A 382 18.39 8.92 8.98
CA ASP A 382 18.98 8.30 10.17
C ASP A 382 18.02 8.37 11.37
N TYR A 383 17.30 9.49 11.51
CA TYR A 383 16.25 9.61 12.52
C TYR A 383 15.08 8.65 12.26
N ILE A 384 14.56 8.59 11.03
CA ILE A 384 13.51 7.65 10.63
C ILE A 384 13.96 6.21 10.92
N ARG A 385 15.19 5.86 10.54
CA ARG A 385 15.78 4.54 10.79
C ARG A 385 15.83 4.22 12.28
N SER A 386 16.26 5.16 13.11
CA SER A 386 16.32 4.95 14.56
C SER A 386 14.95 4.68 15.19
N VAL A 387 13.89 5.32 14.67
CA VAL A 387 12.52 5.10 15.12
C VAL A 387 11.99 3.77 14.56
N TYR A 388 12.30 3.44 13.30
CA TYR A 388 11.97 2.14 12.70
C TYR A 388 12.59 0.99 13.49
N GLU A 389 13.88 1.04 13.79
CA GLU A 389 14.58 0.00 14.57
C GLU A 389 14.04 -0.14 16.00
N ALA A 390 13.54 0.94 16.61
CA ALA A 390 13.03 0.95 17.98
C ALA A 390 11.55 0.54 18.08
N GLU A 391 10.71 1.00 17.16
CA GLU A 391 9.24 0.92 17.26
C GLU A 391 8.59 0.09 16.15
N GLY A 392 9.33 -0.24 15.09
CA GLY A 392 8.76 -0.89 13.92
C GLY A 392 7.73 -0.01 13.20
N ILE A 393 7.94 1.30 13.09
CA ILE A 393 7.00 2.20 12.39
C ILE A 393 6.67 1.69 10.98
N GLU A 394 5.44 1.92 10.54
CA GLU A 394 4.94 1.53 9.21
C GLU A 394 4.80 2.73 8.27
N TYR A 395 4.55 3.91 8.83
CA TYR A 395 4.24 5.13 8.08
C TYR A 395 5.13 6.29 8.53
N VAL A 396 5.56 7.10 7.55
CA VAL A 396 6.27 8.37 7.77
C VAL A 396 5.56 9.48 7.02
N LEU A 397 5.09 10.49 7.75
CA LEU A 397 4.55 11.72 7.19
C LEU A 397 5.55 12.86 7.33
N LEU A 398 5.96 13.45 6.21
CA LEU A 398 6.78 14.65 6.16
C LEU A 398 5.87 15.88 6.03
N VAL A 399 6.03 16.88 6.89
CA VAL A 399 5.12 18.05 6.94
C VAL A 399 5.91 19.33 6.84
N GLY A 400 5.89 19.93 5.64
CA GLY A 400 6.63 21.15 5.31
C GLY A 400 7.18 21.14 3.88
N GLU A 401 7.70 22.30 3.48
CA GLU A 401 8.30 22.48 2.16
C GLU A 401 9.65 21.77 1.99
N VAL A 402 10.10 21.61 0.75
CA VAL A 402 11.36 20.92 0.41
C VAL A 402 12.61 21.70 0.80
N GLU A 403 12.52 23.02 1.01
CA GLU A 403 13.65 23.80 1.55
C GLU A 403 13.92 23.45 3.02
N ASP A 404 12.90 23.01 3.75
CA ASP A 404 13.02 22.57 5.13
C ASP A 404 13.17 21.05 5.24
N LEU A 405 12.41 20.28 4.50
CA LEU A 405 12.41 18.82 4.51
C LEU A 405 12.89 18.34 3.14
N PRO A 406 14.21 18.39 2.86
CA PRO A 406 14.75 18.11 1.53
C PRO A 406 14.44 16.68 1.09
N MET A 407 14.19 16.52 -0.20
CA MET A 407 14.20 15.22 -0.85
C MET A 407 15.64 14.80 -1.12
N TYR A 408 15.94 13.50 -1.06
CA TYR A 408 17.27 13.02 -1.40
C TYR A 408 17.52 13.16 -2.90
N ARG A 409 18.69 13.69 -3.27
CA ARG A 409 19.09 13.90 -4.66
C ARG A 409 20.17 12.89 -5.04
N GLU A 410 19.81 11.91 -5.83
CA GLU A 410 20.72 10.87 -6.27
C GLU A 410 21.28 11.15 -7.65
N SER A 411 22.62 11.16 -7.75
CA SER A 411 23.29 11.22 -9.04
C SER A 411 23.29 9.85 -9.68
N VAL A 412 22.52 9.68 -10.76
CA VAL A 412 22.48 8.44 -11.53
C VAL A 412 23.46 8.55 -12.70
N PRO A 413 24.38 7.60 -12.90
CA PRO A 413 25.29 7.61 -14.05
C PRO A 413 24.56 7.75 -15.39
N ASP A 414 25.06 8.63 -16.26
CA ASP A 414 24.48 8.95 -17.57
C ASP A 414 23.02 9.48 -17.52
N ALA A 415 22.53 9.92 -16.35
CA ALA A 415 21.33 10.71 -16.22
C ALA A 415 21.59 12.19 -16.50
N TRP A 416 20.61 12.84 -17.12
CA TRP A 416 20.71 14.25 -17.49
C TRP A 416 20.50 15.15 -16.27
N GLU A 417 19.70 14.69 -15.30
CA GLU A 417 19.46 15.34 -14.02
C GLU A 417 19.50 14.28 -12.90
N PRO A 418 19.84 14.67 -11.66
CA PRO A 418 19.69 13.80 -10.50
C PRO A 418 18.23 13.36 -10.33
N VAL A 419 18.01 12.12 -9.91
CA VAL A 419 16.68 11.68 -9.49
C VAL A 419 16.46 12.15 -8.05
N VAL A 420 15.33 12.79 -7.82
CA VAL A 420 14.98 13.40 -6.53
C VAL A 420 13.70 12.75 -6.02
N GLY A 421 13.60 12.39 -4.74
CA GLY A 421 12.31 11.90 -4.23
C GLY A 421 12.36 11.40 -2.79
N ASP A 422 11.17 11.22 -2.21
CA ASP A 422 10.98 10.74 -0.84
C ASP A 422 11.06 9.21 -0.72
N PHE A 423 11.01 8.45 -1.83
CA PHE A 423 11.15 6.98 -1.83
C PHE A 423 12.43 6.52 -1.12
N TRP A 424 13.50 7.33 -1.20
CA TRP A 424 14.75 7.03 -0.52
C TRP A 424 14.62 6.96 1.00
N TYR A 425 13.66 7.67 1.61
CA TYR A 425 13.36 7.57 3.03
C TYR A 425 12.67 6.25 3.41
N ALA A 426 12.11 5.53 2.43
CA ALA A 426 11.44 4.26 2.65
C ALA A 426 12.43 3.08 2.80
N CYS A 427 13.61 3.16 2.16
CA CYS A 427 14.61 2.08 2.14
C CYS A 427 15.56 2.23 3.35
N LEU A 428 15.30 1.52 4.44
CA LEU A 428 15.96 1.68 5.74
C LEU A 428 16.86 0.49 6.11
N ALA A 429 16.62 -0.69 5.56
CA ALA A 429 17.31 -1.93 5.89
C ALA A 429 17.78 -2.67 4.64
N GLY A 430 18.91 -3.39 4.73
CA GLY A 430 19.57 -3.94 3.55
C GLY A 430 20.10 -2.83 2.64
N ASP A 431 21.30 -2.99 2.06
CA ASP A 431 21.78 -2.01 1.07
C ASP A 431 21.06 -2.23 -0.27
N ASP A 432 19.75 -1.98 -0.29
CA ASP A 432 18.84 -2.31 -1.39
C ASP A 432 17.71 -1.27 -1.57
N LEU A 433 16.72 -1.60 -2.42
CA LEU A 433 15.64 -0.72 -2.84
C LEU A 433 14.25 -1.23 -2.44
N LEU A 434 14.17 -2.21 -1.53
CA LEU A 434 12.89 -2.65 -1.00
C LEU A 434 12.46 -1.68 0.13
N PRO A 435 11.23 -1.16 0.10
CA PRO A 435 10.81 -0.15 1.06
C PRO A 435 10.27 -0.75 2.36
N GLU A 436 10.86 -0.37 3.50
CA GLU A 436 10.45 -0.78 4.86
C GLU A 436 9.23 -0.03 5.40
N VAL A 437 9.08 1.24 5.01
CA VAL A 437 8.02 2.15 5.50
C VAL A 437 7.32 2.86 4.35
N ALA A 438 6.05 3.20 4.55
CA ALA A 438 5.26 3.98 3.62
C ALA A 438 5.46 5.48 3.88
N VAL A 439 5.88 6.24 2.86
CA VAL A 439 6.21 7.68 3.00
C VAL A 439 5.20 8.54 2.24
N GLY A 440 4.75 9.62 2.88
CA GLY A 440 3.94 10.66 2.25
C GLY A 440 4.25 12.04 2.81
N ARG A 441 3.77 13.09 2.15
CA ARG A 441 4.11 14.48 2.47
C ARG A 441 2.90 15.42 2.46
N LEU A 442 2.78 16.25 3.50
CA LEU A 442 1.93 17.45 3.46
C LEU A 442 2.83 18.66 3.18
N VAL A 443 2.50 19.43 2.15
CA VAL A 443 3.35 20.51 1.64
C VAL A 443 2.70 21.87 1.90
N GLY A 444 3.44 22.79 2.51
CA GLY A 444 2.94 24.12 2.85
C GLY A 444 3.91 24.90 3.73
N ARG A 445 3.79 26.22 3.68
CA ARG A 445 4.58 27.20 4.45
C ARG A 445 3.84 27.73 5.67
N THR A 446 2.51 27.65 5.67
CA THR A 446 1.69 28.18 6.77
C THR A 446 0.83 27.10 7.44
N PRO A 447 0.49 27.27 8.73
CA PRO A 447 -0.44 26.37 9.43
C PRO A 447 -1.78 26.21 8.70
N GLU A 448 -2.28 27.25 8.04
CA GLU A 448 -3.55 27.23 7.32
C GLU A 448 -3.52 26.30 6.09
N GLU A 449 -2.42 26.28 5.34
CA GLU A 449 -2.23 25.38 4.18
C GLU A 449 -2.19 23.92 4.62
N ILE A 450 -1.53 23.62 5.75
CA ILE A 450 -1.48 22.28 6.33
C ILE A 450 -2.84 21.88 6.90
N ALA A 451 -3.51 22.79 7.62
CA ALA A 451 -4.84 22.54 8.18
C ALA A 451 -5.87 22.23 7.09
N ALA A 452 -5.79 22.88 5.93
CA ALA A 452 -6.66 22.59 4.78
C ALA A 452 -6.46 21.16 4.24
N GLN A 453 -5.21 20.70 4.15
CA GLN A 453 -4.90 19.32 3.74
C GLN A 453 -5.39 18.30 4.78
N VAL A 454 -5.11 18.57 6.07
CA VAL A 454 -5.56 17.73 7.20
C VAL A 454 -7.08 17.62 7.22
N ALA A 455 -7.81 18.73 7.03
CA ALA A 455 -9.27 18.72 7.00
C ALA A 455 -9.82 17.82 5.88
N LYS A 456 -9.19 17.84 4.69
CA LYS A 456 -9.57 16.95 3.59
C LYS A 456 -9.31 15.48 3.91
N ILE A 457 -8.16 15.16 4.53
CA ILE A 457 -7.81 13.80 4.93
C ILE A 457 -8.80 13.28 5.97
N VAL A 458 -9.07 14.07 7.02
CA VAL A 458 -10.02 13.70 8.08
C VAL A 458 -11.43 13.50 7.49
N ALA A 459 -11.90 14.41 6.66
CA ALA A 459 -13.20 14.28 6.00
C ALA A 459 -13.26 13.05 5.07
N TYR A 460 -12.16 12.72 4.41
CA TYR A 460 -12.08 11.52 3.59
C TYR A 460 -12.13 10.26 4.46
N GLU A 461 -11.28 10.10 5.45
CA GLU A 461 -11.22 8.86 6.23
C GLU A 461 -12.42 8.62 7.14
N THR A 462 -13.07 9.68 7.61
CA THR A 462 -14.30 9.57 8.43
C THR A 462 -15.58 9.47 7.59
N GLY A 463 -15.51 9.75 6.28
CA GLY A 463 -16.64 9.66 5.37
C GLY A 463 -17.01 8.22 4.98
N ASP A 464 -18.20 8.04 4.40
CA ASP A 464 -18.66 6.72 3.93
C ASP A 464 -17.75 6.18 2.81
N ARG A 465 -16.96 5.16 3.14
CA ARG A 465 -16.05 4.48 2.20
C ARG A 465 -16.75 3.81 1.03
N PHE A 466 -18.04 3.47 1.15
CA PHE A 466 -18.83 2.88 0.06
C PHE A 466 -19.61 3.91 -0.74
N ALA A 467 -19.45 5.20 -0.45
CA ALA A 467 -20.11 6.26 -1.19
C ALA A 467 -19.88 6.04 -2.70
N ALA A 468 -20.95 6.15 -3.49
CA ALA A 468 -20.91 5.78 -4.92
C ALA A 468 -19.83 6.50 -5.72
N TRP A 469 -19.42 7.71 -5.28
CA TRP A 469 -18.33 8.45 -5.89
C TRP A 469 -16.97 7.78 -5.66
N ARG A 470 -16.69 7.24 -4.46
CA ARG A 470 -15.43 6.57 -4.11
C ARG A 470 -15.18 5.28 -4.87
N GLN A 471 -16.23 4.67 -5.42
CA GLN A 471 -16.15 3.41 -6.16
C GLN A 471 -15.83 3.59 -7.66
N LYS A 472 -15.73 4.85 -8.13
CA LYS A 472 -15.47 5.19 -9.53
C LYS A 472 -13.99 5.49 -9.75
N VAL A 473 -13.45 4.97 -10.84
CA VAL A 473 -12.13 5.31 -11.37
C VAL A 473 -12.32 6.10 -12.66
N LEU A 474 -11.74 7.29 -12.75
CA LEU A 474 -11.68 8.06 -13.98
C LEU A 474 -10.30 7.87 -14.63
N LEU A 475 -10.26 7.22 -15.79
CA LEU A 475 -9.06 7.07 -16.61
C LEU A 475 -8.98 8.21 -17.64
N VAL A 476 -7.93 9.00 -17.57
CA VAL A 476 -7.66 10.14 -18.46
C VAL A 476 -6.37 9.86 -19.21
N THR A 477 -6.37 9.99 -20.54
CA THR A 477 -5.15 9.73 -21.33
C THR A 477 -4.85 10.81 -22.33
N HIS A 478 -3.57 11.11 -22.50
CA HIS A 478 -3.06 11.94 -23.59
C HIS A 478 -3.35 11.30 -24.97
N LYS A 479 -3.59 12.13 -25.99
CA LYS A 479 -4.01 11.69 -27.34
C LYS A 479 -2.94 11.03 -28.22
N GLN A 480 -1.66 11.30 -27.94
CA GLN A 480 -0.52 10.86 -28.77
C GLN A 480 -0.55 9.35 -29.05
N ASP A 481 -0.38 9.01 -30.33
CA ASP A 481 -0.30 7.64 -30.85
C ASP A 481 -1.50 6.74 -30.51
N ALA A 482 -2.64 7.31 -30.11
CA ALA A 482 -3.85 6.54 -29.83
C ALA A 482 -4.31 5.69 -31.03
N PRO A 483 -4.89 4.49 -30.80
CA PRO A 483 -5.18 3.88 -29.50
C PRO A 483 -3.98 3.16 -28.85
N LYS A 484 -2.75 3.35 -29.35
CA LYS A 484 -1.53 2.77 -28.76
C LYS A 484 -1.05 3.64 -27.58
N LYS A 485 0.17 3.37 -27.10
CA LYS A 485 0.89 4.12 -26.07
C LYS A 485 0.05 4.33 -24.79
N TYR A 486 -0.52 5.51 -24.57
CA TYR A 486 -1.24 5.85 -23.34
C TYR A 486 -2.63 5.23 -23.25
N THR A 487 -3.42 5.33 -24.33
CA THR A 487 -4.77 4.73 -24.38
C THR A 487 -4.69 3.22 -24.24
N GLN A 488 -3.69 2.56 -24.84
CA GLN A 488 -3.47 1.13 -24.65
C GLN A 488 -3.18 0.76 -23.19
N CYS A 489 -2.40 1.57 -22.47
CA CYS A 489 -2.15 1.36 -21.05
C CYS A 489 -3.44 1.45 -20.23
N ALA A 490 -4.20 2.55 -20.40
CA ALA A 490 -5.47 2.73 -19.69
C ALA A 490 -6.50 1.65 -20.03
N GLU A 491 -6.58 1.21 -21.29
CA GLU A 491 -7.46 0.11 -21.70
C GLU A 491 -7.05 -1.23 -21.10
N SER A 492 -5.74 -1.48 -20.95
CA SER A 492 -5.25 -2.69 -20.28
C SER A 492 -5.61 -2.72 -18.79
N ILE A 493 -5.70 -1.56 -18.15
CA ILE A 493 -6.22 -1.40 -16.79
C ILE A 493 -7.74 -1.62 -16.81
N ARG A 494 -8.47 -0.88 -17.65
CA ARG A 494 -9.94 -0.92 -17.70
C ARG A 494 -10.50 -2.32 -17.98
N THR A 495 -9.81 -3.10 -18.79
CA THR A 495 -10.22 -4.44 -19.24
C THR A 495 -9.50 -5.57 -18.51
N GLY A 496 -8.67 -5.24 -17.51
CA GLY A 496 -7.99 -6.21 -16.68
C GLY A 496 -8.99 -7.12 -15.94
N ALA A 497 -8.66 -8.40 -15.84
CA ALA A 497 -9.42 -9.34 -15.03
C ALA A 497 -8.98 -9.20 -13.58
N TYR A 498 -9.80 -8.51 -12.78
CA TYR A 498 -9.50 -8.27 -11.37
C TYR A 498 -10.36 -9.12 -10.43
N ALA A 499 -9.82 -9.45 -9.25
CA ALA A 499 -10.59 -10.10 -8.19
C ALA A 499 -11.77 -9.22 -7.71
N ALA A 500 -11.58 -7.90 -7.68
CA ALA A 500 -12.55 -6.92 -7.23
C ALA A 500 -12.64 -5.75 -8.23
N PRO A 501 -13.40 -5.87 -9.34
CA PRO A 501 -13.39 -4.89 -10.41
C PRO A 501 -14.00 -3.54 -10.00
N ALA A 502 -13.42 -2.46 -10.50
CA ALA A 502 -13.91 -1.09 -10.28
C ALA A 502 -14.91 -0.62 -11.34
N SER A 503 -15.66 0.44 -11.03
CA SER A 503 -16.45 1.16 -12.03
C SER A 503 -15.58 2.16 -12.78
N PHE A 504 -15.15 1.82 -13.99
CA PHE A 504 -14.32 2.71 -14.81
C PHE A 504 -15.14 3.70 -15.63
N LEU A 505 -14.68 4.95 -15.63
CA LEU A 505 -15.05 6.03 -16.54
C LEU A 505 -13.81 6.39 -17.37
N THR A 506 -13.99 6.89 -18.58
CA THR A 506 -12.89 7.23 -19.49
C THR A 506 -13.06 8.65 -20.03
N LEU A 507 -11.95 9.37 -20.16
CA LEU A 507 -11.82 10.59 -20.94
C LEU A 507 -10.51 10.53 -21.71
N TYR A 508 -10.57 10.12 -22.97
CA TYR A 508 -9.39 10.00 -23.81
C TYR A 508 -9.22 11.23 -24.69
N GLY A 509 -8.03 11.84 -24.64
CA GLY A 509 -7.76 13.08 -25.39
C GLY A 509 -7.92 12.92 -26.91
N HIS A 510 -7.70 11.71 -27.46
CA HIS A 510 -7.89 11.43 -28.89
C HIS A 510 -9.37 11.42 -29.31
N GLU A 511 -10.29 11.31 -28.36
CA GLU A 511 -11.74 11.41 -28.55
C GLU A 511 -12.22 12.88 -28.46
N ASN A 512 -11.30 13.83 -28.29
CA ASN A 512 -11.55 15.27 -28.12
C ASN A 512 -12.35 15.61 -26.85
N HIS A 513 -12.19 14.83 -25.79
CA HIS A 513 -12.70 15.21 -24.47
C HIS A 513 -12.03 16.49 -23.96
N THR A 514 -12.76 17.31 -23.21
CA THR A 514 -12.32 18.67 -22.83
C THR A 514 -11.89 18.77 -21.36
N ASN A 515 -11.14 19.83 -21.03
CA ASN A 515 -10.83 20.19 -19.64
C ASN A 515 -12.11 20.40 -18.81
N GLN A 516 -13.17 20.99 -19.40
CA GLN A 516 -14.44 21.18 -18.68
C GLN A 516 -15.12 19.84 -18.36
N GLU A 517 -15.13 18.89 -19.28
CA GLU A 517 -15.70 17.56 -19.00
C GLU A 517 -14.93 16.83 -17.91
N LEU A 518 -13.59 16.94 -17.88
CA LEU A 518 -12.77 16.41 -16.81
C LEU A 518 -13.14 17.03 -15.45
N LEU A 519 -13.28 18.35 -15.39
CA LEU A 519 -13.70 19.07 -14.19
C LEU A 519 -15.10 18.65 -13.73
N ASP A 520 -16.05 18.56 -14.66
CA ASP A 520 -17.42 18.12 -14.37
C ASP A 520 -17.43 16.69 -13.79
N ARG A 521 -16.55 15.79 -14.26
CA ARG A 521 -16.43 14.43 -13.69
C ARG A 521 -15.86 14.44 -12.28
N ILE A 522 -14.87 15.29 -12.01
CA ILE A 522 -14.28 15.43 -10.67
C ILE A 522 -15.33 16.02 -9.70
N ASP A 523 -16.06 17.05 -10.14
CA ASP A 523 -17.12 17.71 -9.36
C ASP A 523 -18.32 16.77 -9.11
N GLN A 524 -18.62 15.85 -10.02
CA GLN A 524 -19.62 14.78 -9.83
C GLN A 524 -19.15 13.66 -8.89
N GLY A 525 -17.89 13.69 -8.46
CA GLY A 525 -17.29 12.76 -7.52
C GLY A 525 -16.78 11.47 -8.19
N VAL A 526 -15.48 11.24 -8.02
CA VAL A 526 -14.75 10.03 -8.39
C VAL A 526 -13.75 9.68 -7.29
N GLY A 527 -13.46 8.39 -7.08
CA GLY A 527 -12.55 7.94 -6.03
C GLY A 527 -11.09 8.06 -6.45
N ILE A 528 -10.79 7.65 -7.68
CA ILE A 528 -9.48 7.79 -8.30
C ILE A 528 -9.61 8.61 -9.59
N VAL A 529 -8.72 9.57 -9.78
CA VAL A 529 -8.41 10.14 -11.10
C VAL A 529 -7.04 9.63 -11.50
N ASN A 530 -6.97 8.84 -12.56
CA ASN A 530 -5.71 8.37 -13.12
C ASN A 530 -5.46 9.11 -14.43
N TYR A 531 -4.34 9.82 -14.50
CA TYR A 531 -3.88 10.45 -15.72
C TYR A 531 -2.62 9.75 -16.23
N ARG A 532 -2.65 9.37 -17.51
CA ARG A 532 -1.51 8.80 -18.20
C ARG A 532 -1.17 9.58 -19.46
N GLY A 533 0.00 10.22 -19.49
CA GLY A 533 0.40 11.05 -20.61
C GLY A 533 1.60 11.94 -20.35
N HIS A 534 1.69 13.03 -21.11
CA HIS A 534 2.70 14.08 -20.89
C HIS A 534 2.34 14.96 -19.70
N GLY A 535 3.36 15.46 -19.03
CA GLY A 535 3.22 16.39 -17.93
C GLY A 535 4.36 17.40 -17.93
N SER A 536 4.06 18.58 -17.37
CA SER A 536 5.02 19.59 -16.96
C SER A 536 4.91 19.79 -15.46
N GLU A 537 5.72 20.67 -14.90
CA GLU A 537 5.60 21.05 -13.50
C GLU A 537 4.20 21.58 -13.15
N THR A 538 3.48 22.16 -14.12
CA THR A 538 2.24 22.93 -13.88
C THR A 538 1.00 22.39 -14.58
N ALA A 539 1.11 21.35 -15.41
CA ALA A 539 0.00 20.85 -16.21
C ALA A 539 0.13 19.38 -16.62
N TRP A 540 -1.01 18.77 -16.93
CA TRP A 540 -1.07 17.69 -17.91
C TRP A 540 -1.04 18.30 -19.31
N THR A 541 0.13 18.23 -19.96
CA THR A 541 0.45 19.01 -21.17
C THR A 541 -0.23 18.45 -22.40
N GLU A 542 -0.89 19.32 -23.16
CA GLU A 542 -1.48 19.06 -24.49
C GLU A 542 -2.30 17.76 -24.60
N TRP A 543 -2.90 17.29 -23.50
CA TRP A 543 -3.51 15.96 -23.43
C TRP A 543 -4.60 15.75 -24.48
N ASN A 544 -5.28 16.84 -24.85
CA ASN A 544 -6.34 16.94 -25.84
C ASN A 544 -6.16 18.14 -26.81
N ASP A 545 -4.92 18.58 -27.09
CA ASP A 545 -4.57 19.90 -27.68
C ASP A 545 -4.65 21.10 -26.73
N GLU A 546 -5.06 20.90 -25.48
CA GLU A 546 -5.03 21.91 -24.43
C GLU A 546 -4.28 21.40 -23.20
N ASP A 547 -3.73 22.31 -22.41
CA ASP A 547 -3.16 21.99 -21.11
C ASP A 547 -4.25 21.92 -20.05
N PHE A 548 -4.28 20.84 -19.27
CA PHE A 548 -4.98 20.86 -17.99
C PHE A 548 -4.02 21.40 -16.92
N ALA A 549 -3.97 22.72 -16.82
CA ALA A 549 -3.06 23.44 -15.93
C ALA A 549 -3.72 23.77 -14.58
N TYR A 550 -2.89 24.00 -13.55
CA TYR A 550 -3.40 24.42 -12.23
C TYR A 550 -4.29 25.68 -12.27
N GLY A 551 -4.01 26.60 -13.20
CA GLY A 551 -4.81 27.81 -13.42
C GLY A 551 -6.22 27.56 -13.98
N SER A 552 -6.48 26.35 -14.47
CA SER A 552 -7.77 25.91 -15.00
C SER A 552 -8.66 25.23 -13.96
N LEU A 553 -8.21 25.09 -12.70
CA LEU A 553 -8.98 24.43 -11.63
C LEU A 553 -10.15 25.34 -11.15
N PRO A 554 -11.43 24.95 -11.30
CA PRO A 554 -12.62 25.70 -10.87
C PRO A 554 -12.94 25.48 -9.38
N SER A 555 -13.98 26.12 -8.88
CA SER A 555 -14.26 26.46 -7.47
C SER A 555 -14.84 25.38 -6.53
N ALA A 556 -14.70 24.06 -6.77
CA ALA A 556 -14.72 22.98 -5.74
C ALA A 556 -15.61 21.76 -6.07
N ASN A 557 -15.00 20.57 -5.97
CA ASN A 557 -15.63 19.27 -5.73
C ASN A 557 -15.99 19.03 -4.25
N GLY A 558 -15.96 20.07 -3.42
CA GLY A 558 -16.30 20.01 -1.98
C GLY A 558 -15.50 18.95 -1.24
N ALA A 559 -16.21 18.07 -0.51
CA ALA A 559 -15.62 16.94 0.23
C ALA A 559 -15.40 15.68 -0.63
N MET A 560 -15.78 15.68 -1.92
CA MET A 560 -15.58 14.55 -2.84
C MET A 560 -14.20 14.62 -3.49
N THR A 561 -13.16 14.63 -2.65
CA THR A 561 -11.76 14.80 -3.04
C THR A 561 -11.16 13.47 -3.49
N PRO A 562 -10.82 13.30 -4.80
CA PRO A 562 -10.23 12.06 -5.29
C PRO A 562 -8.79 11.89 -4.82
N VAL A 563 -8.31 10.65 -4.90
CA VAL A 563 -6.89 10.34 -4.98
C VAL A 563 -6.46 10.42 -6.45
N VAL A 564 -5.35 11.11 -6.73
CA VAL A 564 -4.88 11.34 -8.11
C VAL A 564 -3.63 10.52 -8.38
N PHE A 565 -3.68 9.65 -9.38
CA PHE A 565 -2.52 8.97 -9.94
C PHE A 565 -2.07 9.74 -11.18
N SER A 566 -1.12 10.67 -11.01
CA SER A 566 -0.58 11.47 -12.12
C SER A 566 0.68 10.79 -12.67
N ILE A 567 0.47 9.80 -13.54
CA ILE A 567 1.53 9.01 -14.16
C ILE A 567 2.09 9.78 -15.36
N ALA A 568 2.80 10.87 -15.05
CA ALA A 568 3.33 11.84 -16.00
C ALA A 568 4.55 12.58 -15.43
N CYS A 569 5.40 13.09 -16.33
CA CYS A 569 6.61 13.84 -15.98
C CYS A 569 6.30 15.05 -15.08
N LEU A 570 7.21 15.32 -14.14
CA LEU A 570 7.40 16.62 -13.46
C LEU A 570 6.24 17.18 -12.63
N THR A 571 5.05 16.59 -12.67
CA THR A 571 3.84 17.10 -11.99
C THR A 571 4.00 17.27 -10.48
N GLY A 572 5.00 16.62 -9.86
CA GLY A 572 5.38 16.77 -8.45
C GLY A 572 6.79 17.32 -8.23
N ARG A 573 7.39 18.03 -9.19
CA ARG A 573 8.72 18.67 -9.02
C ARG A 573 8.63 19.88 -8.07
N LEU A 574 8.59 19.63 -6.76
CA LEU A 574 8.38 20.66 -5.73
C LEU A 574 9.50 21.73 -5.67
N GLU A 575 10.64 21.50 -6.33
CA GLU A 575 11.80 22.39 -6.30
C GLU A 575 11.75 23.50 -7.38
N ILE A 576 10.56 24.02 -7.65
CA ILE A 576 10.37 25.17 -8.54
C ILE A 576 10.01 26.44 -7.77
N ALA A 577 10.21 27.60 -8.40
CA ALA A 577 9.86 28.89 -7.78
C ALA A 577 8.34 29.15 -7.70
N GLY A 578 7.55 28.40 -8.46
CA GLY A 578 6.08 28.49 -8.49
C GLY A 578 5.43 27.28 -7.82
N GLU A 579 4.12 27.13 -8.04
CA GLU A 579 3.37 25.98 -7.54
C GLU A 579 3.27 24.92 -8.65
N THR A 580 3.49 23.67 -8.29
CA THR A 580 3.27 22.53 -9.20
C THR A 580 1.79 22.18 -9.36
N LEU A 581 1.44 21.37 -10.35
CA LEU A 581 0.09 20.81 -10.48
C LEU A 581 -0.32 20.03 -9.21
N ALA A 582 0.61 19.23 -8.67
CA ALA A 582 0.38 18.43 -7.47
C ALA A 582 0.08 19.33 -6.25
N GLU A 583 0.91 20.35 -6.02
CA GLU A 583 0.70 21.31 -4.93
C GLU A 583 -0.63 22.05 -5.07
N ALA A 584 -0.94 22.56 -6.26
CA ALA A 584 -2.16 23.32 -6.49
C ALA A 584 -3.44 22.50 -6.24
N MET A 585 -3.42 21.20 -6.53
CA MET A 585 -4.54 20.31 -6.22
C MET A 585 -4.65 19.99 -4.71
N ILE A 586 -3.52 19.85 -4.02
CA ILE A 586 -3.46 19.44 -2.62
C ILE A 586 -3.66 20.63 -1.66
N LYS A 587 -3.12 21.81 -1.97
CA LYS A 587 -3.25 23.04 -1.17
C LYS A 587 -4.64 23.70 -1.29
N ARG A 588 -5.46 23.26 -2.24
CA ARG A 588 -6.82 23.79 -2.43
C ARG A 588 -7.74 23.42 -1.24
N ALA A 589 -8.23 24.44 -0.53
CA ALA A 589 -9.05 24.26 0.67
C ALA A 589 -10.47 23.74 0.37
N GLU A 590 -11.13 24.30 -0.65
CA GLU A 590 -12.43 23.84 -1.12
C GLU A 590 -12.23 22.91 -2.33
N GLY A 591 -12.01 21.62 -2.08
CA GLY A 591 -11.86 20.60 -3.10
C GLY A 591 -10.42 20.27 -3.50
N GLY A 592 -10.19 20.08 -4.80
CA GLY A 592 -8.95 19.54 -5.34
C GLY A 592 -8.84 18.04 -5.06
N ALA A 593 -7.65 17.58 -4.67
CA ALA A 593 -7.36 16.18 -4.35
C ALA A 593 -7.14 15.99 -2.84
N VAL A 594 -7.36 14.76 -2.34
CA VAL A 594 -6.98 14.38 -0.97
C VAL A 594 -5.55 13.82 -0.91
N ALA A 595 -5.11 13.20 -2.01
CA ALA A 595 -3.75 12.72 -2.21
C ALA A 595 -3.39 12.75 -3.69
N PHE A 596 -2.11 12.94 -4.00
CA PHE A 596 -1.58 13.08 -5.36
C PHE A 596 -0.25 12.34 -5.48
N LEU A 597 -0.18 11.35 -6.37
CA LEU A 597 1.04 10.67 -6.77
C LEU A 597 1.61 11.36 -7.99
N GLY A 598 2.80 11.93 -7.88
CA GLY A 598 3.45 12.66 -8.97
C GLY A 598 4.93 12.32 -9.11
N ALA A 599 5.47 12.50 -10.31
CA ALA A 599 6.90 12.36 -10.58
C ALA A 599 7.63 13.70 -10.38
N THR A 600 8.79 13.66 -9.74
CA THR A 600 9.70 14.80 -9.58
C THR A 600 10.59 15.06 -10.80
N ALA A 601 10.72 14.08 -11.69
CA ALA A 601 11.67 14.05 -12.79
C ALA A 601 10.99 13.67 -14.13
N PRO A 602 11.67 13.86 -15.27
CA PRO A 602 11.24 13.28 -16.54
C PRO A 602 11.17 11.76 -16.43
N SER A 603 10.11 11.19 -16.99
CA SER A 603 9.76 9.77 -16.85
C SER A 603 9.83 9.01 -18.18
N TRP A 604 9.65 7.70 -18.11
CA TRP A 604 9.82 6.76 -19.23
C TRP A 604 8.53 6.01 -19.53
N THR A 605 8.19 5.85 -20.80
CA THR A 605 6.88 5.34 -21.20
C THR A 605 6.58 3.93 -20.69
N LEU A 606 7.49 2.97 -20.88
CA LEU A 606 7.26 1.58 -20.47
C LEU A 606 7.26 1.40 -18.94
N PRO A 607 8.25 1.91 -18.18
CA PRO A 607 8.19 1.86 -16.73
C PRO A 607 6.94 2.50 -16.14
N ASN A 608 6.47 3.63 -16.69
CA ASN A 608 5.22 4.26 -16.26
C ASN A 608 3.99 3.37 -16.51
N HIS A 609 3.91 2.69 -17.65
CA HIS A 609 2.79 1.79 -17.94
C HIS A 609 2.72 0.64 -16.95
N ASP A 610 3.89 0.09 -16.62
CA ASP A 610 3.98 -1.04 -15.72
C ASP A 610 3.67 -0.62 -14.28
N TYR A 611 4.24 0.50 -13.84
CA TYR A 611 3.95 1.09 -12.54
C TYR A 611 2.45 1.38 -12.36
N ASP A 612 1.81 1.99 -13.35
CA ASP A 612 0.36 2.27 -13.35
C ASP A 612 -0.48 0.99 -13.22
N ARG A 613 -0.14 -0.06 -13.98
CA ARG A 613 -0.81 -1.37 -13.87
C ARG A 613 -0.60 -2.01 -12.50
N HIS A 614 0.61 -1.94 -11.95
CA HIS A 614 0.92 -2.50 -10.64
C HIS A 614 0.15 -1.79 -9.51
N LEU A 615 -0.06 -0.47 -9.60
CA LEU A 615 -0.95 0.25 -8.68
C LEU A 615 -2.38 -0.33 -8.74
N PHE A 616 -2.96 -0.50 -9.93
CA PHE A 616 -4.32 -1.04 -10.03
C PHE A 616 -4.44 -2.49 -9.59
N ARG A 617 -3.45 -3.35 -9.89
CA ARG A 617 -3.43 -4.75 -9.40
C ARG A 617 -3.37 -4.83 -7.88
N ALA A 618 -2.47 -4.06 -7.26
CA ALA A 618 -2.37 -4.01 -5.81
C ALA A 618 -3.71 -3.65 -5.13
N ILE A 619 -4.50 -2.73 -5.72
CA ILE A 619 -5.82 -2.36 -5.20
C ILE A 619 -6.88 -3.43 -5.51
N LEU A 620 -7.02 -3.81 -6.78
CA LEU A 620 -8.19 -4.54 -7.28
C LEU A 620 -8.05 -6.05 -7.19
N ASP A 621 -6.83 -6.59 -7.13
CA ASP A 621 -6.56 -8.01 -6.92
C ASP A 621 -6.28 -8.33 -5.46
N ARG A 622 -5.50 -7.47 -4.80
CA ARG A 622 -4.92 -7.77 -3.47
C ARG A 622 -5.50 -6.95 -2.33
N GLY A 623 -6.33 -5.96 -2.64
CA GLY A 623 -6.99 -5.15 -1.63
C GLY A 623 -6.01 -4.32 -0.80
N ILE A 624 -4.84 -3.96 -1.34
CA ILE A 624 -3.90 -3.04 -0.69
C ILE A 624 -4.46 -1.62 -0.83
N ARG A 625 -4.85 -1.04 0.30
CA ARG A 625 -5.60 0.24 0.35
C ARG A 625 -4.76 1.45 0.72
N PRO A 626 -3.87 1.40 1.74
CA PRO A 626 -3.09 2.58 2.11
C PRO A 626 -2.21 3.05 0.96
N ILE A 627 -2.32 4.33 0.58
CA ILE A 627 -1.64 4.87 -0.61
C ILE A 627 -0.12 4.68 -0.59
N GLY A 628 0.51 4.81 0.58
CA GLY A 628 1.95 4.63 0.68
C GLY A 628 2.37 3.15 0.55
N LYS A 629 1.57 2.21 1.06
CA LYS A 629 1.82 0.77 0.86
C LYS A 629 1.57 0.35 -0.58
N LEU A 630 0.59 0.97 -1.23
CA LEU A 630 0.30 0.78 -2.64
C LEU A 630 1.51 1.11 -3.53
N SER A 631 2.13 2.29 -3.36
CA SER A 631 3.33 2.65 -4.11
C SER A 631 4.54 1.76 -3.77
N ASN A 632 4.64 1.31 -2.52
CA ASN A 632 5.71 0.40 -2.09
C ASN A 632 5.62 -0.95 -2.83
N VAL A 633 4.43 -1.56 -2.88
CA VAL A 633 4.25 -2.82 -3.63
C VAL A 633 4.48 -2.62 -5.12
N ALA A 634 3.93 -1.55 -5.71
CA ALA A 634 4.20 -1.25 -7.11
C ALA A 634 5.71 -1.05 -7.39
N ALA A 635 6.47 -0.49 -6.45
CA ALA A 635 7.92 -0.40 -6.54
C ALA A 635 8.61 -1.78 -6.48
N VAL A 636 8.21 -2.64 -5.56
CA VAL A 636 8.74 -4.01 -5.45
C VAL A 636 8.45 -4.82 -6.71
N GLU A 637 7.24 -4.72 -7.27
CA GLU A 637 6.85 -5.36 -8.53
C GLU A 637 7.66 -4.82 -9.72
N MET A 638 7.85 -3.49 -9.79
CA MET A 638 8.71 -2.87 -10.80
C MET A 638 10.15 -3.40 -10.73
N LEU A 639 10.74 -3.45 -9.54
CA LEU A 639 12.09 -3.96 -9.32
C LEU A 639 12.19 -5.47 -9.55
N THR A 640 11.11 -6.22 -9.34
CA THR A 640 11.06 -7.65 -9.64
C THR A 640 11.02 -7.89 -11.15
N GLN A 641 10.11 -7.22 -11.85
CA GLN A 641 9.90 -7.36 -13.29
C GLN A 641 11.11 -6.88 -14.11
N TRP A 642 11.65 -5.70 -13.76
CA TRP A 642 12.72 -5.05 -14.52
C TRP A 642 14.11 -5.32 -13.95
N GLY A 643 14.22 -5.83 -12.72
CA GLY A 643 15.48 -5.87 -11.99
C GLY A 643 16.03 -4.47 -11.74
N PHE A 644 17.36 -4.38 -11.68
CA PHE A 644 18.08 -3.10 -11.62
C PHE A 644 18.19 -2.40 -12.99
N ASP A 645 17.18 -2.54 -13.87
CA ASP A 645 17.10 -1.68 -15.06
C ASP A 645 17.07 -0.22 -14.60
N ARG A 646 17.93 0.58 -15.22
CA ARG A 646 18.10 1.97 -14.82
C ARG A 646 16.79 2.75 -14.85
N ASN A 647 15.97 2.58 -15.87
CA ASN A 647 14.76 3.39 -16.05
C ASN A 647 13.67 2.99 -15.04
N ALA A 648 13.60 1.72 -14.66
CA ALA A 648 12.72 1.25 -13.61
C ALA A 648 13.16 1.78 -12.23
N VAL A 649 14.46 1.78 -11.94
CA VAL A 649 15.01 2.35 -10.70
C VAL A 649 14.78 3.86 -10.62
N GLU A 650 15.01 4.60 -11.72
CA GLU A 650 14.68 6.03 -11.80
C GLU A 650 13.17 6.25 -11.57
N ASN A 651 12.32 5.38 -12.14
CA ASN A 651 10.86 5.49 -12.02
C ASN A 651 10.38 5.34 -10.58
N VAL A 652 10.83 4.30 -9.89
CA VAL A 652 10.48 4.05 -8.48
C VAL A 652 10.94 5.20 -7.58
N LYS A 653 12.12 5.77 -7.84
CA LYS A 653 12.70 6.83 -7.01
C LYS A 653 12.03 8.20 -7.18
N MET A 654 11.46 8.50 -8.35
CA MET A 654 10.89 9.82 -8.66
C MET A 654 9.42 9.98 -8.24
N TYR A 655 8.66 8.88 -8.09
CA TYR A 655 7.26 8.94 -7.68
C TYR A 655 7.15 9.03 -6.15
N PHE A 656 6.32 9.95 -5.69
CA PHE A 656 6.05 10.14 -4.26
C PHE A 656 4.62 10.65 -4.04
N TRP A 657 4.14 10.52 -2.80
CA TRP A 657 2.82 10.98 -2.40
C TRP A 657 2.87 12.36 -1.76
N LEU A 658 2.10 13.29 -2.32
CA LEU A 658 1.51 14.36 -1.53
C LEU A 658 0.21 13.85 -0.89
N GLY A 659 0.12 13.87 0.43
CA GLY A 659 -0.96 13.29 1.21
C GLY A 659 -0.47 12.41 2.35
N ASP A 660 -1.41 11.89 3.14
CA ASP A 660 -1.13 10.99 4.25
C ASP A 660 -0.88 9.56 3.75
N PRO A 661 0.29 8.95 3.99
CA PRO A 661 0.64 7.62 3.47
C PRO A 661 -0.27 6.50 3.98
N SER A 662 -0.97 6.70 5.10
CA SER A 662 -1.91 5.73 5.66
C SER A 662 -3.32 5.81 5.08
N LEU A 663 -3.62 6.86 4.30
CA LEU A 663 -4.93 7.06 3.68
C LEU A 663 -5.30 5.90 2.77
N ALA A 664 -6.48 5.31 3.00
CA ALA A 664 -6.95 4.12 2.29
C ALA A 664 -7.79 4.44 1.04
N VAL A 665 -7.43 3.86 -0.11
CA VAL A 665 -8.19 3.99 -1.37
C VAL A 665 -9.24 2.88 -1.51
N ASP A 666 -10.51 3.25 -1.39
CA ASP A 666 -11.63 2.30 -1.26
C ASP A 666 -12.31 1.88 -2.58
N VAL A 667 -11.64 1.98 -3.73
CA VAL A 667 -12.21 1.62 -5.05
C VAL A 667 -12.41 0.11 -5.24
N GLY A 668 -13.45 -0.31 -5.95
CA GLY A 668 -13.62 -1.72 -6.33
C GLY A 668 -13.96 -2.58 -5.11
N LEU A 669 -14.45 -1.99 -4.03
CA LEU A 669 -15.03 -2.76 -2.95
C LEU A 669 -16.31 -3.41 -3.50
N PRO A 670 -16.41 -4.75 -3.52
CA PRO A 670 -17.62 -5.40 -4.01
C PRO A 670 -18.81 -4.87 -3.19
N PRO A 671 -19.93 -4.49 -3.82
CA PRO A 671 -21.16 -4.29 -3.07
C PRO A 671 -21.53 -5.64 -2.46
N ARG A 672 -21.19 -5.81 -1.19
CA ARG A 672 -21.28 -7.12 -0.57
C ARG A 672 -22.75 -7.47 -0.33
N GLU A 673 -23.17 -8.67 -0.73
CA GLU A 673 -24.29 -9.30 -0.03
C GLU A 673 -23.89 -9.38 1.44
N PRO A 674 -24.66 -8.80 2.37
CA PRO A 674 -24.27 -8.78 3.76
C PRO A 674 -24.01 -10.21 4.24
N VAL A 675 -22.79 -10.47 4.73
CA VAL A 675 -22.56 -11.72 5.45
C VAL A 675 -23.33 -11.62 6.76
N PRO A 676 -24.32 -12.50 7.01
CA PRO A 676 -25.11 -12.42 8.22
C PRO A 676 -24.21 -12.60 9.44
N ILE A 677 -24.20 -11.61 10.33
CA ILE A 677 -23.53 -11.77 11.62
C ILE A 677 -24.40 -12.71 12.45
N GLY A 678 -23.87 -13.90 12.72
CA GLY A 678 -24.61 -14.92 13.45
C GLY A 678 -24.74 -14.55 14.93
N TRP A 679 -23.64 -14.12 15.54
CA TRP A 679 -23.60 -13.65 16.92
C TRP A 679 -22.40 -12.74 17.17
N CYS A 680 -22.53 -11.79 18.09
CA CYS A 680 -21.39 -11.04 18.62
C CYS A 680 -21.65 -10.54 20.04
N ASN A 681 -20.60 -10.25 20.82
CA ASN A 681 -20.73 -9.60 22.12
C ASN A 681 -19.58 -8.62 22.44
N THR A 682 -19.81 -7.80 23.47
CA THR A 682 -18.74 -7.12 24.22
C THR A 682 -18.25 -8.05 25.32
N GLN A 683 -17.09 -8.67 25.13
CA GLN A 683 -16.63 -9.82 25.91
C GLN A 683 -16.03 -9.40 27.26
N HIS A 684 -15.03 -8.52 27.25
CA HIS A 684 -14.29 -8.13 28.46
C HIS A 684 -13.49 -6.83 28.25
N PRO A 685 -13.28 -5.98 29.27
CA PRO A 685 -14.02 -5.96 30.53
C PRO A 685 -15.49 -5.57 30.31
N GLN A 686 -16.32 -5.74 31.33
CA GLN A 686 -17.70 -5.22 31.35
C GLN A 686 -17.77 -3.84 32.01
N ALA A 687 -16.79 -3.54 32.84
CA ALA A 687 -16.57 -2.23 33.44
C ALA A 687 -15.07 -1.96 33.44
N LEU A 688 -14.67 -0.78 32.98
CA LEU A 688 -13.28 -0.33 32.99
C LEU A 688 -13.17 1.02 33.67
N VAL A 689 -11.99 1.28 34.21
CA VAL A 689 -11.56 2.62 34.61
C VAL A 689 -10.35 2.93 33.74
N ASP A 690 -10.43 4.01 32.98
CA ASP A 690 -9.33 4.52 32.18
C ASP A 690 -9.14 6.01 32.42
N ARG A 691 -8.19 6.62 31.71
CA ARG A 691 -7.86 8.04 31.84
C ARG A 691 -8.13 8.76 30.54
N ALA A 692 -8.56 10.01 30.67
CA ALA A 692 -8.69 10.89 29.51
C ALA A 692 -7.38 10.95 28.72
N ASP A 693 -7.47 10.95 27.38
CA ASP A 693 -6.36 11.05 26.41
C ASP A 693 -5.29 9.94 26.46
N VAL A 694 -5.39 8.96 27.36
CA VAL A 694 -4.39 7.90 27.53
C VAL A 694 -5.08 6.55 27.70
N PRO A 695 -5.55 5.93 26.60
CA PRO A 695 -6.24 4.66 26.67
C PRO A 695 -5.24 3.57 27.06
N ALA A 696 -5.51 2.89 28.17
CA ALA A 696 -4.64 1.87 28.74
C ALA A 696 -5.31 0.50 28.84
N VAL A 697 -6.64 0.42 28.70
CA VAL A 697 -7.38 -0.83 28.87
C VAL A 697 -7.81 -1.39 27.53
N ASP A 698 -7.31 -2.59 27.20
CA ASP A 698 -7.80 -3.37 26.06
C ASP A 698 -9.22 -3.87 26.36
N VAL A 699 -10.11 -3.65 25.39
CA VAL A 699 -11.47 -4.16 25.38
C VAL A 699 -11.58 -5.19 24.27
N PHE A 700 -12.16 -6.33 24.61
CA PHE A 700 -12.31 -7.51 23.79
C PHE A 700 -13.78 -7.69 23.41
N GLY A 701 -14.04 -8.08 22.17
CA GLY A 701 -15.34 -8.49 21.67
C GLY A 701 -15.19 -9.77 20.85
N GLN A 702 -16.20 -10.63 20.87
CA GLN A 702 -16.17 -11.85 20.07
C GLN A 702 -17.25 -11.80 18.99
N VAL A 703 -16.93 -12.44 17.86
CA VAL A 703 -17.81 -12.51 16.69
C VAL A 703 -17.87 -13.94 16.21
N TRP A 704 -19.08 -14.42 15.94
CA TRP A 704 -19.32 -15.68 15.25
C TRP A 704 -20.03 -15.42 13.92
N VAL A 705 -19.47 -16.01 12.87
CA VAL A 705 -20.08 -16.04 11.54
C VAL A 705 -19.96 -17.45 10.99
N GLU A 706 -21.10 -18.05 10.66
CA GLU A 706 -21.19 -19.41 10.13
C GLU A 706 -20.28 -19.60 8.91
N GLY A 707 -19.34 -20.53 9.04
CA GLY A 707 -18.42 -20.95 7.99
C GLY A 707 -17.25 -20.00 7.73
N LEU A 708 -17.08 -18.95 8.54
CA LEU A 708 -15.94 -18.03 8.45
C LEU A 708 -15.08 -18.03 9.72
N THR A 709 -15.65 -17.76 10.90
CA THR A 709 -14.89 -17.57 12.16
C THR A 709 -14.42 -18.90 12.78
N GLU A 710 -14.82 -20.04 12.21
CA GLU A 710 -14.32 -21.36 12.63
C GLU A 710 -12.99 -21.72 11.98
N ALA A 711 -12.58 -20.99 10.93
CA ALA A 711 -11.29 -21.18 10.28
C ALA A 711 -10.19 -20.43 11.04
N PRO A 712 -8.94 -20.93 11.08
CA PRO A 712 -7.84 -20.21 11.72
C PRO A 712 -7.54 -18.86 11.06
N GLY A 713 -7.37 -17.82 11.88
CA GLY A 713 -7.06 -16.46 11.45
C GLY A 713 -8.29 -15.61 11.19
N GLN A 714 -8.08 -14.30 11.04
CA GLN A 714 -9.17 -13.34 10.90
C GLN A 714 -10.15 -13.70 9.77
N ALA A 715 -11.42 -13.82 10.13
CA ALA A 715 -12.52 -14.02 9.21
C ALA A 715 -12.53 -12.90 8.15
N PRO A 716 -12.44 -13.28 6.87
CA PRO A 716 -12.34 -12.30 5.81
C PRO A 716 -13.59 -11.43 5.79
N PHE A 717 -13.36 -10.14 5.54
CA PHE A 717 -14.40 -9.14 5.34
C PHE A 717 -15.32 -8.86 6.56
N VAL A 718 -15.03 -9.42 7.74
CA VAL A 718 -15.71 -9.03 8.98
C VAL A 718 -15.09 -7.72 9.45
N TYR A 719 -15.89 -6.65 9.49
CA TYR A 719 -15.46 -5.33 9.95
C TYR A 719 -15.99 -5.07 11.35
N VAL A 720 -15.09 -4.93 12.32
CA VAL A 720 -15.43 -4.78 13.72
C VAL A 720 -15.00 -3.41 14.22
N GLN A 721 -15.87 -2.78 14.99
CA GLN A 721 -15.59 -1.51 15.64
C GLN A 721 -15.98 -1.57 17.11
N ILE A 722 -15.27 -0.82 17.93
CA ILE A 722 -15.72 -0.45 19.27
C ILE A 722 -16.24 0.99 19.22
N GLY A 723 -17.26 1.29 20.00
CA GLY A 723 -17.73 2.66 20.14
C GLY A 723 -18.08 3.00 21.57
N TYR A 724 -18.07 4.29 21.87
CA TYR A 724 -18.46 4.83 23.16
C TYR A 724 -19.36 6.05 23.01
N GLY A 725 -20.20 6.28 24.02
CA GLY A 725 -21.08 7.43 24.09
C GLY A 725 -21.50 7.74 25.53
N PRO A 726 -22.38 8.74 25.73
CA PRO A 726 -22.82 9.14 27.07
C PRO A 726 -23.36 7.95 27.87
N ALA A 727 -23.03 7.88 29.17
CA ALA A 727 -23.44 6.77 30.03
C ALA A 727 -24.95 6.47 29.97
N GLY A 728 -25.29 5.18 29.79
CA GLY A 728 -26.66 4.68 29.77
C GLY A 728 -27.45 5.03 28.50
N THR A 729 -26.80 5.57 27.48
CA THR A 729 -27.44 5.88 26.19
C THR A 729 -27.15 4.81 25.15
N SER A 730 -27.96 4.75 24.08
CA SER A 730 -27.79 3.79 22.99
C SER A 730 -27.43 4.50 21.68
N PRO A 731 -26.53 3.95 20.86
CA PRO A 731 -26.21 4.46 19.53
C PRO A 731 -27.31 4.21 18.49
N VAL A 732 -28.31 3.40 18.85
CA VAL A 732 -29.47 3.07 18.01
C VAL A 732 -30.76 3.30 18.79
N PRO A 733 -31.90 3.54 18.12
CA PRO A 733 -33.19 3.61 18.80
C PRO A 733 -33.47 2.32 19.59
N VAL A 734 -33.81 2.45 20.87
CA VAL A 734 -34.06 1.29 21.73
C VAL A 734 -35.45 0.73 21.42
N ALA A 735 -35.50 -0.53 20.99
CA ALA A 735 -36.73 -1.20 20.60
C ALA A 735 -37.77 -1.16 21.74
N GLY A 736 -38.96 -0.62 21.45
CA GLY A 736 -40.03 -0.47 22.45
C GLY A 736 -39.93 0.77 23.34
N SER A 737 -39.06 1.74 23.02
CA SER A 737 -38.98 3.04 23.68
C SER A 737 -39.01 4.21 22.68
N ASP A 738 -39.38 5.40 23.13
CA ASP A 738 -39.31 6.65 22.34
C ASP A 738 -37.93 7.34 22.45
N ALA A 739 -36.93 6.69 23.06
CA ALA A 739 -35.60 7.28 23.24
C ALA A 739 -34.86 7.35 21.89
N PRO A 740 -34.39 8.53 21.45
CA PRO A 740 -33.62 8.67 20.22
C PRO A 740 -32.22 8.06 20.36
N ALA A 741 -31.58 7.76 19.23
CA ALA A 741 -30.17 7.40 19.19
C ALA A 741 -29.30 8.55 19.70
N ALA A 742 -28.33 8.23 20.55
CA ALA A 742 -27.33 9.16 21.05
C ALA A 742 -26.10 9.19 20.13
N PRO A 743 -25.38 10.33 20.06
CA PRO A 743 -24.12 10.40 19.32
C PRO A 743 -23.07 9.54 20.01
N TRP A 744 -22.41 8.67 19.23
CA TRP A 744 -21.35 7.78 19.67
C TRP A 744 -20.14 7.94 18.75
N THR A 745 -18.94 7.84 19.31
CA THR A 745 -17.67 7.79 18.58
C THR A 745 -17.30 6.33 18.34
N TRP A 746 -16.76 6.01 17.15
CA TRP A 746 -16.43 4.64 16.75
C TRP A 746 -14.98 4.54 16.27
N ALA A 747 -14.30 3.49 16.70
CA ALA A 747 -12.93 3.13 16.37
C ALA A 747 -12.87 1.71 15.79
N GLY A 748 -11.91 1.44 14.90
CA GLY A 748 -11.66 0.09 14.40
C GLY A 748 -11.19 -0.85 15.51
N ALA A 749 -11.59 -2.12 15.45
CA ALA A 749 -11.06 -3.18 16.30
C ALA A 749 -10.19 -4.15 15.49
N HIS A 750 -9.12 -4.63 16.09
CA HIS A 750 -8.15 -5.52 15.47
C HIS A 750 -8.43 -6.96 15.86
N PHE A 751 -8.21 -7.88 14.92
CA PHE A 751 -8.24 -9.30 15.24
C PHE A 751 -7.18 -9.63 16.28
N HIS A 752 -7.59 -10.33 17.34
CA HIS A 752 -6.71 -10.77 18.42
C HIS A 752 -6.32 -12.24 18.23
N LEU A 753 -7.30 -13.13 18.18
CA LEU A 753 -7.11 -14.58 18.09
C LEU A 753 -8.40 -15.32 17.74
N ASP A 754 -8.26 -16.59 17.36
CA ASP A 754 -9.36 -17.54 17.25
C ASP A 754 -9.79 -18.03 18.65
N ALA A 755 -11.02 -17.73 19.04
CA ALA A 755 -11.64 -18.09 20.32
C ALA A 755 -12.67 -19.21 20.13
N GLY A 756 -12.17 -20.44 19.96
CA GLY A 756 -13.03 -21.59 19.70
C GLY A 756 -13.60 -21.55 18.28
N ASN A 757 -14.91 -21.28 18.15
CA ASN A 757 -15.56 -21.07 16.85
C ASN A 757 -15.70 -19.58 16.50
N ASN A 758 -15.30 -18.69 17.41
CA ASN A 758 -15.44 -17.24 17.26
C ASN A 758 -14.10 -16.62 16.92
N ASP A 759 -14.14 -15.45 16.30
CA ASP A 759 -12.99 -14.56 16.25
C ASP A 759 -13.09 -13.58 17.41
N GLU A 760 -12.00 -13.41 18.17
CA GLU A 760 -11.88 -12.36 19.16
C GLU A 760 -11.19 -11.14 18.55
N TYR A 761 -11.74 -9.97 18.80
CA TYR A 761 -11.19 -8.68 18.41
C TYR A 761 -10.87 -7.88 19.66
N LEU A 762 -9.81 -7.09 19.61
CA LEU A 762 -9.44 -6.15 20.66
C LEU A 762 -9.39 -4.72 20.12
N ALA A 763 -9.72 -3.76 20.97
CA ALA A 763 -9.58 -2.33 20.71
C ALA A 763 -9.47 -1.58 22.04
N ARG A 764 -8.99 -0.33 21.99
CA ARG A 764 -9.07 0.59 23.13
C ARG A 764 -10.01 1.74 22.81
N ILE A 765 -10.69 2.25 23.83
CA ILE A 765 -11.51 3.46 23.70
C ILE A 765 -10.71 4.69 24.10
N LEU A 766 -10.45 5.59 23.15
CA LEU A 766 -9.84 6.89 23.42
C LEU A 766 -10.95 7.89 23.77
N VAL A 767 -11.00 8.32 25.02
CA VAL A 767 -11.95 9.35 25.48
C VAL A 767 -11.18 10.57 25.94
N HIS A 768 -11.54 11.75 25.46
CA HIS A 768 -10.85 13.00 25.79
C HIS A 768 -11.39 13.70 27.04
N GLU A 769 -12.67 13.51 27.33
CA GLU A 769 -13.35 14.18 28.43
C GLU A 769 -13.54 13.23 29.63
N PRO A 770 -13.19 13.66 30.85
CA PRO A 770 -13.45 12.86 32.04
C PRO A 770 -14.96 12.69 32.28
N GLY A 771 -15.38 11.50 32.69
CA GLY A 771 -16.78 11.22 32.94
C GLY A 771 -17.14 9.74 32.87
N GLU A 772 -18.44 9.48 32.89
CA GLU A 772 -19.00 8.14 32.76
C GLU A 772 -19.50 7.91 31.33
N TYR A 773 -19.14 6.77 30.77
CA TYR A 773 -19.45 6.40 29.39
C TYR A 773 -19.99 4.98 29.31
N SER A 774 -20.77 4.73 28.26
CA SER A 774 -21.12 3.39 27.84
C SER A 774 -20.35 3.04 26.58
N TYR A 775 -19.93 1.77 26.44
CA TYR A 775 -19.29 1.26 25.24
C TYR A 775 -19.88 -0.08 24.81
N ALA A 776 -19.72 -0.37 23.51
CA ALA A 776 -20.12 -1.63 22.91
C ALA A 776 -19.35 -1.87 21.62
N PHE A 777 -19.24 -3.15 21.25
CA PHE A 777 -18.81 -3.54 19.92
C PHE A 777 -19.95 -3.42 18.92
N ARG A 778 -19.60 -3.21 17.65
CA ARG A 778 -20.48 -3.43 16.50
C ARG A 778 -19.73 -4.14 15.40
N VAL A 779 -20.44 -4.99 14.69
CA VAL A 779 -19.88 -5.87 13.66
C VAL A 779 -20.67 -5.67 12.38
N SER A 780 -19.94 -5.52 11.29
CA SER A 780 -20.49 -5.39 9.96
C SER A 780 -20.01 -6.54 9.08
N GLY A 781 -20.96 -7.24 8.47
CA GLY A 781 -20.72 -8.21 7.42
C GLY A 781 -20.76 -7.62 6.02
N ASP A 782 -20.92 -6.30 5.84
CA ASP A 782 -20.97 -5.62 4.55
C ASP A 782 -19.96 -4.46 4.44
N GLY A 783 -18.89 -4.56 5.25
CA GLY A 783 -17.77 -3.62 5.27
C GLY A 783 -18.05 -2.25 5.93
N GLY A 784 -19.25 -2.02 6.47
CA GLY A 784 -19.59 -0.89 7.34
C GLY A 784 -20.91 -0.20 6.99
N ARG A 785 -21.74 -0.78 6.11
CA ARG A 785 -23.02 -0.20 5.68
C ARG A 785 -24.12 -0.50 6.69
N THR A 786 -24.12 -1.71 7.23
CA THR A 786 -25.03 -2.13 8.30
C THR A 786 -24.24 -2.76 9.43
N PHE A 787 -24.73 -2.57 10.65
CA PHE A 787 -24.05 -3.04 11.86
C PHE A 787 -25.00 -3.85 12.73
N THR A 788 -24.49 -5.00 13.19
CA THR A 788 -25.02 -5.72 14.33
C THR A 788 -24.32 -5.18 15.57
N TYR A 789 -25.09 -4.74 16.56
CA TYR A 789 -24.58 -4.13 17.77
C TYR A 789 -24.51 -5.18 18.89
N CYS A 790 -23.41 -5.18 19.64
CA CYS A 790 -23.01 -6.29 20.50
C CYS A 790 -22.86 -5.78 21.93
N ASP A 791 -23.85 -6.03 22.79
CA ASP A 791 -23.74 -5.75 24.22
C ASP A 791 -23.13 -6.95 24.97
N ILE A 792 -23.17 -6.94 26.30
CA ILE A 792 -22.49 -7.92 27.15
C ILE A 792 -23.10 -9.33 27.04
N ASP A 793 -24.42 -9.45 26.91
CA ASP A 793 -25.11 -10.73 26.74
C ASP A 793 -25.22 -11.21 25.28
N GLY A 794 -24.78 -10.35 24.35
CA GLY A 794 -24.60 -10.67 22.95
C GLY A 794 -25.81 -10.29 22.09
N SER A 795 -25.66 -10.39 20.78
CA SER A 795 -26.57 -9.75 19.82
C SER A 795 -27.97 -10.38 19.66
N ASP A 796 -28.26 -11.51 20.32
CA ASP A 796 -29.48 -12.32 20.07
C ASP A 796 -30.79 -11.58 20.40
N ASN A 797 -30.77 -10.68 21.37
CA ASN A 797 -31.93 -9.89 21.82
C ASN A 797 -31.86 -8.42 21.37
N GLY A 798 -30.87 -8.07 20.55
CA GLY A 798 -30.56 -6.69 20.17
C GLY A 798 -29.96 -5.87 21.32
N LEU A 799 -29.44 -4.69 20.99
CA LEU A 799 -28.69 -3.87 21.95
C LEU A 799 -29.58 -3.34 23.09
N SER A 800 -29.17 -3.59 24.33
CA SER A 800 -29.81 -3.06 25.53
C SER A 800 -28.92 -2.07 26.30
N PRO A 801 -29.39 -0.83 26.58
CA PRO A 801 -28.61 0.17 27.33
C PRO A 801 -28.11 -0.30 28.70
N ASP A 802 -28.88 -1.15 29.38
CA ASP A 802 -28.54 -1.69 30.71
C ASP A 802 -27.47 -2.78 30.66
N ARG A 803 -27.15 -3.27 29.46
CA ARG A 803 -26.19 -4.36 29.18
C ARG A 803 -24.94 -3.87 28.44
N LEU A 804 -24.75 -2.56 28.31
CA LEU A 804 -23.54 -1.99 27.72
C LEU A 804 -22.35 -2.10 28.67
N GLY A 805 -21.14 -2.15 28.08
CA GLY A 805 -19.91 -1.93 28.83
C GLY A 805 -19.91 -0.54 29.47
N ARG A 806 -19.31 -0.41 30.65
CA ARG A 806 -19.23 0.86 31.39
C ARG A 806 -17.80 1.33 31.51
N ALA A 807 -17.53 2.58 31.17
CA ALA A 807 -16.22 3.17 31.30
C ALA A 807 -16.30 4.39 32.21
N THR A 808 -15.54 4.35 33.31
CA THR A 808 -15.21 5.54 34.10
C THR A 808 -13.92 6.11 33.54
N ILE A 809 -13.98 7.32 33.01
CA ILE A 809 -12.83 8.05 32.49
C ILE A 809 -12.43 9.08 33.53
N ASP A 810 -11.34 8.78 34.24
CA ASP A 810 -10.76 9.71 35.19
C ASP A 810 -10.08 10.86 34.45
N PRO A 811 -9.96 12.05 35.10
CA PRO A 811 -9.10 13.11 34.61
C PRO A 811 -7.71 12.60 34.27
N ARG A 812 -7.11 13.18 33.23
CA ARG A 812 -5.70 12.98 32.92
C ARG A 812 -4.87 13.07 34.20
N PRO A 813 -3.99 12.08 34.48
CA PRO A 813 -3.10 12.16 35.62
C PRO A 813 -2.19 13.38 35.45
N VAL A 814 -1.99 14.11 36.54
CA VAL A 814 -0.95 15.14 36.58
C VAL A 814 0.30 14.50 37.14
N MET A 815 1.39 14.52 36.37
CA MET A 815 2.69 14.10 36.87
C MET A 815 3.13 15.09 37.94
N THR A 816 3.55 14.60 39.10
CA THR A 816 3.92 15.48 40.21
C THR A 816 5.23 16.18 39.86
N VAL A 817 5.21 17.50 39.75
CA VAL A 817 6.44 18.28 39.54
C VAL A 817 7.23 18.33 40.83
N THR A 818 8.46 17.81 40.82
CA THR A 818 9.37 17.89 41.96
C THR A 818 10.25 19.13 41.89
N SER A 819 10.64 19.56 40.69
CA SER A 819 11.36 20.80 40.46
C SER A 819 11.20 21.27 39.02
N ALA A 820 11.03 22.58 38.81
CA ALA A 820 11.25 23.23 37.53
C ALA A 820 12.43 24.19 37.66
N THR A 821 13.52 23.95 36.92
CA THR A 821 14.79 24.67 37.11
C THR A 821 15.29 25.27 35.81
N LEU A 822 15.59 26.58 35.83
CA LEU A 822 16.33 27.25 34.78
C LEU A 822 17.79 26.77 34.82
N SER A 823 18.12 25.89 33.89
CA SER A 823 19.42 25.22 33.86
C SER A 823 20.56 26.10 33.34
N TRP A 824 20.48 26.63 32.11
CA TRP A 824 21.60 27.40 31.52
C TRP A 824 21.21 28.13 30.22
N PRO A 825 21.87 29.23 29.85
CA PRO A 825 22.67 30.10 30.71
C PRO A 825 21.77 30.97 31.61
N ALA A 826 22.29 31.39 32.77
CA ALA A 826 21.59 32.32 33.67
C ALA A 826 21.53 33.76 33.13
N THR A 827 22.41 34.08 32.17
CA THR A 827 22.48 35.40 31.53
C THR A 827 22.65 35.21 30.04
N ALA A 828 21.93 35.98 29.24
CA ALA A 828 22.05 36.00 27.79
C ALA A 828 22.14 37.42 27.26
N THR A 829 22.75 37.55 26.10
CA THR A 829 22.85 38.82 25.37
C THR A 829 22.38 38.60 23.94
N THR A 830 21.58 39.51 23.41
CA THR A 830 21.18 39.54 22.00
C THR A 830 21.03 40.98 21.52
N THR A 831 20.74 41.15 20.25
CA THR A 831 20.44 42.43 19.62
C THR A 831 18.93 42.56 19.43
N ALA A 832 18.38 43.78 19.47
CA ALA A 832 16.96 44.02 19.20
C ALA A 832 16.53 43.42 17.85
N GLY A 833 15.50 42.57 17.86
CA GLY A 833 15.02 41.84 16.68
C GLY A 833 15.79 40.54 16.35
N ALA A 834 16.85 40.20 17.08
CA ALA A 834 17.62 38.97 16.90
C ALA A 834 17.33 37.95 18.01
N ALA A 835 17.27 36.67 17.65
CA ALA A 835 17.07 35.58 18.59
C ALA A 835 18.31 35.37 19.48
N THR A 836 18.11 35.04 20.76
CA THR A 836 19.17 34.55 21.64
C THR A 836 19.71 33.20 21.18
N GLY A 837 20.87 32.80 21.71
CA GLY A 837 21.22 31.38 21.78
C GLY A 837 20.22 30.58 22.63
N ASP A 838 20.38 29.25 22.66
CA ASP A 838 19.45 28.40 23.40
C ASP A 838 19.56 28.62 24.91
N LEU A 839 18.42 28.97 25.48
CA LEU A 839 18.18 29.00 26.90
C LEU A 839 17.50 27.67 27.26
N ARG A 840 17.84 27.06 28.39
CA ARG A 840 17.34 25.73 28.76
C ARG A 840 16.76 25.73 30.15
N ALA A 841 15.69 24.96 30.33
CA ALA A 841 15.14 24.60 31.62
C ALA A 841 14.86 23.11 31.70
N THR A 842 14.76 22.61 32.92
CA THR A 842 14.45 21.22 33.23
C THR A 842 13.19 21.18 34.09
N LEU A 843 12.35 20.17 33.86
CA LEU A 843 11.19 19.83 34.66
C LEU A 843 11.40 18.42 35.20
N ALA A 844 11.78 18.33 36.47
CA ALA A 844 11.88 17.07 37.19
C ALA A 844 10.50 16.65 37.70
N LEU A 845 10.14 15.40 37.44
CA LEU A 845 8.87 14.79 37.80
C LEU A 845 9.09 13.66 38.81
N ASP A 846 8.15 13.46 39.71
CA ASP A 846 8.19 12.35 40.67
C ASP A 846 8.05 11.03 39.92
N ARG A 847 9.04 10.16 40.08
CA ARG A 847 9.08 8.82 39.50
C ARG A 847 7.87 7.96 39.85
N ALA A 848 7.24 8.18 40.99
CA ALA A 848 6.04 7.43 41.37
C ALA A 848 4.81 7.79 40.52
N THR A 849 4.80 8.99 39.93
CA THR A 849 3.70 9.51 39.10
C THR A 849 4.08 9.71 37.64
N PHE A 850 5.36 9.48 37.30
CA PHE A 850 5.88 9.66 35.96
C PHE A 850 5.29 8.60 35.02
N ASP A 851 4.69 9.08 33.93
CA ASP A 851 4.18 8.25 32.86
C ASP A 851 4.68 8.86 31.55
N GLU A 852 5.53 8.13 30.84
CA GLU A 852 6.15 8.61 29.61
C GLU A 852 5.11 8.96 28.54
N ARG A 853 3.95 8.29 28.54
CA ARG A 853 2.83 8.57 27.64
C ARG A 853 2.23 9.97 27.85
N LEU A 854 2.48 10.59 29.01
CA LEU A 854 2.02 11.94 29.33
C LEU A 854 3.01 13.05 28.91
N VAL A 855 4.25 12.71 28.57
CA VAL A 855 5.29 13.68 28.18
C VAL A 855 4.88 14.54 26.98
N PRO A 856 4.24 14.00 25.91
CA PRO A 856 3.78 14.82 24.78
C PRO A 856 2.78 15.93 25.16
N PHE A 857 2.10 15.80 26.30
CA PHE A 857 1.14 16.78 26.81
C PHE A 857 1.77 17.83 27.73
N VAL A 858 3.07 17.72 28.05
CA VAL A 858 3.79 18.73 28.81
C VAL A 858 4.19 19.86 27.87
N ARG A 859 3.51 20.99 28.00
CA ARG A 859 3.83 22.21 27.27
C ARG A 859 4.85 23.03 28.04
N ALA A 860 5.87 23.52 27.34
CA ALA A 860 6.86 24.41 27.93
C ALA A 860 6.92 25.71 27.13
N GLN A 861 7.08 26.83 27.81
CA GLN A 861 7.28 28.13 27.19
C GLN A 861 8.45 28.85 27.83
N ILE A 862 9.12 29.67 27.04
CA ILE A 862 10.09 30.65 27.50
C ILE A 862 9.54 32.05 27.28
N GLY A 863 9.71 32.94 28.24
CA GLY A 863 9.24 34.31 28.11
C GLY A 863 10.22 35.34 28.64
N HIS A 864 10.02 36.59 28.24
CA HIS A 864 10.78 37.73 28.75
C HIS A 864 9.90 38.91 29.15
N GLY A 865 10.31 39.65 30.19
CA GLY A 865 9.61 40.82 30.69
C GLY A 865 10.53 41.89 31.30
N PRO A 866 9.95 43.02 31.77
CA PRO A 866 10.69 44.16 32.32
C PRO A 866 11.57 43.81 33.54
N GLU A 867 12.70 44.50 33.69
CA GLU A 867 13.63 44.35 34.83
C GLU A 867 12.94 44.76 36.15
N GLY A 868 12.53 43.77 36.95
CA GLY A 868 11.86 43.97 38.25
C GLY A 868 10.44 43.42 38.35
N THR A 869 9.93 42.77 37.30
CA THR A 869 8.60 42.14 37.31
C THR A 869 8.70 40.62 37.38
N LEU A 870 7.75 39.99 38.07
CA LEU A 870 7.53 38.55 38.01
C LEU A 870 6.46 38.25 36.94
N PRO A 871 6.63 37.19 36.13
CA PRO A 871 5.68 36.84 35.09
C PRO A 871 4.23 36.61 35.55
N PRO A 872 3.95 35.95 36.69
CA PRO A 872 2.59 35.81 37.20
C PRO A 872 1.89 37.13 37.57
N GLU A 873 2.67 38.20 37.80
CA GLU A 873 2.20 39.48 38.34
C GLU A 873 2.14 40.59 37.27
N SER A 874 2.61 40.32 36.04
CA SER A 874 2.71 41.30 34.96
C SER A 874 2.29 40.70 33.62
N ALA A 875 1.33 41.35 32.95
CA ALA A 875 0.91 40.99 31.60
C ALA A 875 1.92 41.41 30.52
N ASP A 876 2.98 42.13 30.86
CA ASP A 876 4.00 42.64 29.92
C ASP A 876 5.05 41.59 29.53
N TRP A 877 4.83 40.33 29.93
CA TRP A 877 5.66 39.19 29.57
C TRP A 877 5.24 38.62 28.21
N ALA A 878 6.18 38.60 27.27
CA ALA A 878 6.01 37.92 25.98
C ALA A 878 6.48 36.48 26.11
N TRP A 879 5.69 35.52 25.63
CA TRP A 879 5.95 34.08 25.72
C TRP A 879 6.07 33.46 24.34
N SER A 880 6.97 32.49 24.22
CA SER A 880 7.18 31.65 23.06
C SER A 880 7.26 30.19 23.51
N GLU A 881 6.85 29.25 22.65
CA GLU A 881 7.03 27.82 22.94
C GLU A 881 8.51 27.47 23.14
N ALA A 882 8.76 26.59 24.10
CA ALA A 882 10.03 25.93 24.29
C ALA A 882 9.94 24.50 23.77
N ARG A 883 10.96 24.07 23.03
CA ARG A 883 11.06 22.74 22.44
C ARG A 883 11.56 21.74 23.47
N PHE A 884 11.01 20.53 23.43
CA PHE A 884 11.55 19.41 24.21
C PHE A 884 12.96 19.07 23.69
N GLN A 885 13.82 18.53 24.54
CA GLN A 885 15.21 18.20 24.20
C GLN A 885 15.53 16.75 24.55
N SER A 886 15.16 16.32 25.75
CA SER A 886 15.40 14.96 26.21
C SER A 886 14.56 14.66 27.44
N GLU A 887 14.23 13.40 27.63
CA GLU A 887 13.82 12.85 28.92
C GLU A 887 14.99 12.02 29.45
N SER A 888 15.29 12.18 30.74
CA SER A 888 16.23 11.30 31.43
C SER A 888 15.84 11.18 32.89
N ASP A 889 15.63 9.96 33.33
CA ASP A 889 15.34 9.63 34.71
C ASP A 889 14.16 10.47 35.30
N GLY A 890 13.12 10.73 34.53
CA GLY A 890 11.94 11.51 34.95
C GLY A 890 12.17 13.01 34.90
N THR A 891 13.26 13.46 34.28
CA THR A 891 13.58 14.87 34.08
C THR A 891 13.44 15.23 32.61
N LEU A 892 12.52 16.13 32.30
CA LEU A 892 12.29 16.66 30.96
C LEU A 892 13.14 17.90 30.76
N THR A 893 13.94 17.94 29.70
CA THR A 893 14.73 19.12 29.33
C THR A 893 14.06 19.84 28.18
N TYR A 894 13.94 21.16 28.29
CA TYR A 894 13.39 22.01 27.24
C TYR A 894 14.36 23.15 26.91
N ALA A 895 14.33 23.60 25.66
CA ALA A 895 15.12 24.72 25.16
C ALA A 895 14.22 25.76 24.50
N GLY A 896 14.61 27.02 24.55
CA GLY A 896 13.87 28.11 23.93
C GLY A 896 14.78 29.27 23.56
N ARG A 897 14.33 30.08 22.60
CA ARG A 897 15.03 31.30 22.17
C ARG A 897 14.10 32.49 22.31
N LEU A 898 14.69 33.66 22.56
CA LEU A 898 13.95 34.91 22.75
C LEU A 898 14.36 35.93 21.69
N THR A 899 13.38 36.63 21.11
CA THR A 899 13.60 37.66 20.07
C THR A 899 13.00 38.99 20.52
N PRO A 900 13.61 39.67 21.50
CA PRO A 900 13.08 40.93 22.02
C PRO A 900 13.19 42.05 20.96
N ALA A 901 12.10 42.78 20.75
CA ALA A 901 12.03 43.84 19.73
C ALA A 901 12.77 45.14 20.13
N GLU A 902 12.87 45.45 21.43
CA GLU A 902 13.45 46.71 21.89
C GLU A 902 14.69 46.50 22.77
N PRO A 903 15.72 47.37 22.62
CA PRO A 903 16.91 47.37 23.46
C PRO A 903 16.60 47.60 24.94
N GLY A 904 17.47 47.10 25.81
CA GLY A 904 17.34 47.24 27.26
C GLY A 904 17.62 45.95 28.02
N THR A 905 17.56 46.02 29.34
CA THR A 905 17.71 44.85 30.21
C THR A 905 16.34 44.26 30.53
N ARG A 906 16.22 42.94 30.40
CA ARG A 906 14.99 42.17 30.64
C ARG A 906 15.28 41.00 31.57
N ARG A 907 14.23 40.44 32.15
CA ARG A 907 14.26 39.12 32.79
C ARG A 907 13.66 38.07 31.86
N PHE A 908 14.12 36.84 31.98
CA PHE A 908 13.50 35.71 31.31
C PHE A 908 13.28 34.53 32.26
N ALA A 909 12.27 33.73 31.94
CA ALA A 909 11.82 32.60 32.73
C ALA A 909 11.26 31.51 31.80
N PHE A 910 11.27 30.27 32.29
CA PHE A 910 10.50 29.18 31.69
C PHE A 910 9.23 28.95 32.48
N ARG A 911 8.22 28.41 31.81
CA ARG A 911 7.02 27.87 32.45
C ARG A 911 6.61 26.56 31.79
N PHE A 912 6.02 25.67 32.58
CA PHE A 912 5.58 24.35 32.19
C PHE A 912 4.11 24.15 32.54
N SER A 913 3.35 23.52 31.67
CA SER A 913 1.94 23.19 31.88
C SER A 913 1.70 21.74 31.50
N GLN A 914 0.83 21.08 32.27
CA GLN A 914 0.37 19.70 32.02
C GLN A 914 -1.12 19.67 31.63
N ASP A 915 -1.75 20.82 31.49
CA ASP A 915 -3.17 21.02 31.28
C ASP A 915 -3.43 22.06 30.17
N ASP A 916 -2.59 22.02 29.14
CA ASP A 916 -2.64 22.87 27.94
C ASP A 916 -2.71 24.38 28.23
N GLY A 917 -1.93 24.81 29.22
CA GLY A 917 -1.72 26.21 29.57
C GLY A 917 -2.76 26.80 30.53
N VAL A 918 -3.63 25.98 31.12
CA VAL A 918 -4.55 26.41 32.19
C VAL A 918 -3.77 26.74 33.47
N THR A 919 -2.85 25.89 33.87
CA THR A 919 -1.93 26.12 34.99
C THR A 919 -0.47 26.06 34.55
N TRP A 920 0.38 26.82 35.25
CA TRP A 920 1.79 26.98 34.90
C TRP A 920 2.68 26.84 36.13
N VAL A 921 3.69 25.98 36.03
CA VAL A 921 4.83 25.90 36.95
C VAL A 921 5.98 26.69 36.36
N TYR A 922 6.44 27.71 37.06
CA TYR A 922 7.54 28.57 36.61
C TYR A 922 8.88 28.02 37.09
N ALA A 923 9.89 28.17 36.24
CA ALA A 923 11.27 27.79 36.54
C ALA A 923 12.19 29.00 36.70
N ASP A 924 12.96 28.95 37.78
CA ASP A 924 14.11 29.81 38.07
C ASP A 924 15.33 28.97 38.48
N ARG A 925 16.42 29.62 38.87
CA ARG A 925 17.75 28.97 38.94
C ARG A 925 17.93 28.01 40.12
N ASP A 926 17.21 28.18 41.21
CA ASP A 926 17.25 27.31 42.39
C ASP A 926 16.10 26.30 42.43
N GLY A 927 15.19 26.36 41.45
CA GLY A 927 14.13 25.39 41.25
C GLY A 927 12.83 25.81 41.93
N SER A 928 11.70 25.29 41.43
CA SER A 928 10.35 25.73 41.82
C SER A 928 9.92 25.49 43.28
N ALA A 929 10.79 24.96 44.15
CA ALA A 929 10.43 24.55 45.51
C ALA A 929 10.14 25.70 46.48
N ASN A 930 10.75 26.87 46.29
CA ASN A 930 10.55 28.09 47.07
C ASN A 930 9.70 29.14 46.34
N GLY A 931 9.12 28.79 45.20
CA GLY A 931 8.38 29.71 44.34
C GLY A 931 9.31 30.64 43.54
N LEU A 932 8.73 31.44 42.66
CA LEU A 932 9.48 32.22 41.69
C LEU A 932 10.11 33.48 42.32
N ALA A 933 11.43 33.64 42.23
CA ALA A 933 12.14 34.79 42.78
C ALA A 933 12.82 35.68 41.71
N LEU A 934 12.66 37.01 41.84
CA LEU A 934 13.16 38.01 40.88
C LEU A 934 14.68 37.92 40.64
N ASP A 935 15.44 37.66 41.69
CA ASP A 935 16.89 37.53 41.63
C ASP A 935 17.33 36.17 41.08
N GLN A 936 16.43 35.18 41.02
CA GLN A 936 16.67 33.86 40.45
C GLN A 936 16.28 33.75 38.97
N LEU A 937 15.54 34.72 38.43
CA LEU A 937 15.24 34.79 37.00
C LEU A 937 16.50 35.03 36.14
N GLY A 938 16.47 34.50 34.91
CA GLY A 938 17.50 34.75 33.91
C GLY A 938 17.57 36.23 33.55
N ARG A 939 18.77 36.73 33.23
CA ARG A 939 18.98 38.13 32.80
C ARG A 939 19.26 38.20 31.31
N LEU A 940 18.48 38.97 30.57
CA LEU A 940 18.66 39.18 29.13
C LEU A 940 19.09 40.64 28.88
N THR A 941 20.25 40.82 28.26
CA THR A 941 20.72 42.13 27.80
C THR A 941 20.45 42.26 26.31
N VAL A 942 19.67 43.26 25.91
CA VAL A 942 19.33 43.53 24.50
C VAL A 942 20.05 44.78 24.03
N THR A 943 21.00 44.64 23.11
CA THR A 943 21.73 45.78 22.52
C THR A 943 20.96 46.38 21.34
N PRO A 944 21.17 47.67 21.02
CA PRO A 944 20.63 48.28 19.80
C PRO A 944 21.03 47.52 18.55
N ALA A 945 20.10 47.40 17.59
CA ALA A 945 20.43 46.93 16.25
C ALA A 945 21.49 47.86 15.61
N PRO A 946 22.51 47.30 14.93
CA PRO A 946 23.55 48.09 14.26
C PRO A 946 23.00 48.99 13.16
#